data_AF-A0A352A2D8-F1
#
_entry.id   AF-A0A352A2D8-F1
#
_cell.length_a   1.000
_cell.length_b   1.000
_cell.length_c   1.000
_cell.angle_alpha   90.00
_cell.angle_beta   90.00
_cell.angle_gamma   90.00
#
_symmetry.space_group_name_H-M   'P 1'
#
loop_
_entity.id
_entity.type
_entity.pdbx_description
1 polymer ?
#
loop_
_entity_poly.entity_id
_entity_poly.type
_entity_poly.pdbx_seq_one_letter_code
_entity_poly.pdbx_strand_id
1 'polypeptide(L)'
;QGKGAPEITTQKTLTNQIDNGEITEKILREDIHSLHELNDALDTIDLKGKKYPIAQNKTSIQVGKPGDTDFCIFQIKTINETANPPTIAVSDSNGISEQIFTYQEFFDNFESKKEVTRLPNLETPEDFLKAIQEHSPKAKDFEKIIFNKDRGIFMPEDRKDDKNFSGILQFGGEKETITLHANDASGLASWSMGEWEEGTKGDTGKKIKATQGKYKAGARGYKAGWNALYAQFLTLRATPKISDVPLTAPEQKDAHMHEHHGFFKHYMGNPSLHDMFNAAKGIVDFVKHKLEHGSKVHSAAFQLALGKKLGFNDAMMRELRNQVHGSTRELMEKMVKELTTLPAGERQTEVRHILENKGSHDYEIQAAILSMLKKHGTLYPGSLKPLEGSFAYFERLSGTKYGPNNPHVQRALREAGGNLFREEFLIQNYLQFIGGKAGGYQVDWNLWTEVNRSWLEGISSEKKAGEERAAPLPTLDGQLGWVYNKFAGGEYSNGIGAMKEVWKRGGPPHKMHEPAIYLALSNISTRLHGSQLDALKGEFYGGGHPYPALTALFTPEKLATFQQTVKILSEGNSDMKKAYKKIEDARSEDVGKTVEAIRNFWSAYGPELHKKLLISQDPEILYRAEHDANPETREVLTSYVENYKSDTENMGKFNDDELGEGVYDYGHSGFTWSTDAYLKRTKVDRGPGTLGDDDGTKKIWKGYLESLDAIKGASLPGDDEKEKEEFRYQRFKEHHKAFYKNIFDRSGADWADEDKNGIKKIAKQTYMIDLMKRGFRIPPWKDKDKLEKAEYDHIAREDFETYMNGEKKTAQDEKETVATSISELLAK
;
A
#
# COMPACT_ATOMS: atom_id res chain seq x y z
N GLN A 1 -45.42 63.09 16.53
CA GLN A 1 -44.72 63.67 17.71
C GLN A 1 -44.80 62.61 18.80
N GLY A 2 -43.74 62.07 19.41
CA GLY A 2 -42.33 62.43 19.38
C GLY A 2 -41.41 61.21 19.27
N LYS A 3 -40.18 61.49 18.84
CA LYS A 3 -39.03 60.60 18.88
C LYS A 3 -38.73 60.26 20.34
N GLY A 4 -38.75 58.99 20.71
CA GLY A 4 -38.03 58.51 21.90
C GLY A 4 -36.55 58.72 21.65
N ALA A 5 -35.89 59.43 22.56
CA ALA A 5 -34.47 59.75 22.48
C ALA A 5 -33.62 58.46 22.47
N PRO A 6 -32.49 58.42 21.73
CA PRO A 6 -31.50 57.38 21.92
C PRO A 6 -30.93 57.51 23.34
N GLU A 7 -30.96 56.41 24.10
CA GLU A 7 -30.26 56.28 25.38
C GLU A 7 -28.78 56.64 25.16
N ILE A 8 -28.33 57.73 25.78
CA ILE A 8 -26.91 58.09 25.79
C ILE A 8 -26.24 57.13 26.78
N THR A 9 -25.59 56.10 26.24
CA THR A 9 -24.72 55.22 27.01
C THR A 9 -23.65 56.07 27.67
N THR A 10 -23.67 56.17 29.00
CA THR A 10 -22.68 56.95 29.74
C THR A 10 -21.29 56.37 29.52
N GLN A 11 -20.26 57.24 29.42
CA GLN A 11 -18.86 56.85 29.21
C GLN A 11 -18.41 55.74 30.18
N LYS A 12 -18.93 55.75 31.41
CA LYS A 12 -18.68 54.73 32.44
C LYS A 12 -19.22 53.34 32.10
N THR A 13 -20.37 53.27 31.40
CA THR A 13 -20.95 52.02 30.90
C THR A 13 -20.12 51.47 29.76
N LEU A 14 -19.65 52.34 28.86
CA LEU A 14 -18.76 51.96 27.76
C LEU A 14 -17.41 51.42 28.29
N THR A 15 -16.82 52.10 29.28
CA THR A 15 -15.58 51.65 29.93
C THR A 15 -15.78 50.32 30.65
N ASN A 16 -16.89 50.13 31.37
CA ASN A 16 -17.20 48.83 31.98
C ASN A 16 -17.39 47.72 30.95
N GLN A 17 -17.95 48.01 29.76
CA GLN A 17 -18.10 47.01 28.69
C GLN A 17 -16.75 46.65 28.03
N ILE A 18 -15.81 47.60 27.96
CA ILE A 18 -14.43 47.36 27.51
C ILE A 18 -13.65 46.55 28.56
N ASP A 19 -13.72 46.95 29.83
CA ASP A 19 -13.00 46.31 30.95
C ASP A 19 -13.52 44.90 31.24
N ASN A 20 -14.80 44.63 30.98
CA ASN A 20 -15.43 43.30 31.13
C ASN A 20 -15.32 42.42 29.85
N GLY A 21 -14.70 42.92 28.77
CA GLY A 21 -14.50 42.17 27.53
C GLY A 21 -15.74 42.02 26.64
N GLU A 22 -16.82 42.77 26.89
CA GLU A 22 -18.04 42.78 26.05
C GLU A 22 -17.86 43.57 24.75
N ILE A 23 -16.93 44.53 24.72
CA ILE A 23 -16.52 45.25 23.50
C ILE A 23 -15.01 45.09 23.35
N THR A 24 -14.60 44.18 22.46
CA THR A 24 -13.22 44.17 21.96
C THR A 24 -13.05 45.34 21.01
N GLU A 25 -12.18 46.29 21.38
CA GLU A 25 -11.69 47.34 20.50
C GLU A 25 -10.96 46.66 19.32
N LYS A 26 -11.68 46.36 18.24
CA LYS A 26 -11.04 46.10 16.94
C LYS A 26 -10.47 47.44 16.50
N ILE A 27 -9.21 47.70 16.83
CA ILE A 27 -8.41 48.71 16.15
C ILE A 27 -8.57 48.40 14.66
N LEU A 28 -9.27 49.28 13.92
CA LEU A 28 -9.33 49.24 12.47
C LEU A 28 -7.90 49.40 11.98
N ARG A 29 -7.25 48.26 11.67
CA ARG A 29 -5.99 48.26 10.94
C ARG A 29 -6.28 48.80 9.55
N GLU A 30 -5.40 49.66 9.04
CA GLU A 30 -5.47 50.10 7.64
C GLU A 30 -5.46 48.85 6.75
N ASP A 31 -6.43 48.76 5.84
CA ASP A 31 -6.56 47.62 4.92
C ASP A 31 -5.31 47.56 4.03
N ILE A 32 -4.70 46.38 3.92
CA ILE A 32 -3.52 46.16 3.09
C ILE A 32 -3.93 46.08 1.62
N HIS A 33 -3.51 47.04 0.80
CA HIS A 33 -3.94 47.20 -0.60
C HIS A 33 -2.84 46.95 -1.62
N SER A 34 -1.56 46.89 -1.21
CA SER A 34 -0.44 46.62 -2.12
C SER A 34 0.49 45.52 -1.60
N LEU A 35 1.24 44.89 -2.51
CA LEU A 35 2.23 43.86 -2.14
C LEU A 35 3.37 44.46 -1.30
N HIS A 36 3.64 45.76 -1.48
CA HIS A 36 4.62 46.49 -0.69
C HIS A 36 4.14 46.68 0.76
N GLU A 37 2.90 47.17 0.95
CA GLU A 37 2.28 47.30 2.27
C GLU A 37 2.21 45.96 3.01
N LEU A 38 1.87 44.87 2.29
CA LEU A 38 1.87 43.53 2.88
C LEU A 38 3.26 43.13 3.38
N ASN A 39 4.30 43.35 2.59
CA ASN A 39 5.67 43.02 2.99
C ASN A 39 6.15 43.86 4.17
N ASP A 40 5.82 45.16 4.18
CA ASP A 40 6.16 46.05 5.29
C ASP A 40 5.44 45.64 6.58
N ALA A 41 4.17 45.25 6.49
CA ALA A 41 3.40 44.73 7.62
C ALA A 41 4.00 43.41 8.14
N LEU A 42 4.33 42.46 7.26
CA LEU A 42 4.93 41.18 7.64
C LEU A 42 6.35 41.33 8.24
N ASP A 43 7.11 42.34 7.82
CA ASP A 43 8.42 42.66 8.38
C ASP A 43 8.38 43.02 9.87
N THR A 44 7.23 43.53 10.36
CA THR A 44 7.05 43.84 11.78
C THR A 44 6.89 42.57 12.64
N ILE A 45 6.37 41.48 12.06
CA ILE A 45 6.11 40.21 12.73
C ILE A 45 7.30 39.26 12.56
N ASP A 46 7.87 39.20 11.35
CA ASP A 46 8.95 38.29 10.97
C ASP A 46 10.18 39.05 10.47
N LEU A 47 10.91 39.64 11.43
CA LEU A 47 12.15 40.39 11.17
C LEU A 47 13.22 39.54 10.47
N LYS A 48 13.26 38.22 10.70
CA LYS A 48 14.27 37.32 10.10
C LYS A 48 13.91 36.97 8.65
N GLY A 49 12.63 36.90 8.33
CA GLY A 49 12.13 36.64 6.98
C GLY A 49 12.04 37.89 6.10
N LYS A 50 12.37 39.09 6.61
CA LYS A 50 12.47 40.34 5.82
C LYS A 50 13.32 40.21 4.55
N LYS A 51 14.35 39.37 4.60
CA LYS A 51 15.20 39.04 3.43
C LYS A 51 14.50 38.20 2.35
N TYR A 52 13.32 37.66 2.64
CA TYR A 52 12.49 36.86 1.75
C TYR A 52 11.11 37.54 1.59
N PRO A 53 11.03 38.69 0.90
CA PRO A 53 9.75 39.35 0.65
C PRO A 53 8.81 38.39 -0.09
N ILE A 54 7.50 38.49 0.17
CA ILE A 54 6.47 37.73 -0.54
C ILE A 54 6.59 38.03 -2.03
N ALA A 55 6.95 37.00 -2.79
CA ALA A 55 7.12 37.08 -4.23
C ALA A 55 6.75 35.73 -4.88
N GLN A 56 6.14 35.82 -6.06
CA GLN A 56 5.63 34.67 -6.79
C GLN A 56 6.75 33.66 -7.08
N ASN A 57 6.53 32.39 -6.71
CA ASN A 57 7.46 31.26 -6.85
C ASN A 57 8.85 31.46 -6.22
N LYS A 58 9.02 32.50 -5.41
CA LYS A 58 10.29 32.84 -4.75
C LYS A 58 10.24 32.67 -3.23
N THR A 59 9.05 32.65 -2.66
CA THR A 59 8.86 32.69 -1.21
C THR A 59 8.02 31.50 -0.75
N SER A 60 8.38 30.97 0.42
CA SER A 60 7.63 29.94 1.14
C SER A 60 7.38 30.40 2.57
N ILE A 61 6.32 29.88 3.18
CA ILE A 61 5.88 30.19 4.52
C ILE A 61 5.94 28.93 5.35
N GLN A 62 6.73 28.95 6.41
CA GLN A 62 6.76 27.90 7.42
C GLN A 62 5.80 28.26 8.55
N VAL A 63 4.93 27.33 8.93
CA VAL A 63 4.09 27.40 10.12
C VAL A 63 4.55 26.30 11.09
N GLY A 64 4.81 26.66 12.36
CA GLY A 64 5.32 25.74 13.39
C GLY A 64 6.80 25.39 13.20
N LYS A 65 7.35 24.52 14.07
CA LYS A 65 8.74 24.02 13.93
C LYS A 65 8.79 22.60 13.37
N PRO A 66 9.85 22.24 12.62
CA PRO A 66 10.03 20.87 12.18
C PRO A 66 9.99 19.90 13.38
N GLY A 67 9.03 18.96 13.35
CA GLY A 67 8.80 18.00 14.43
C GLY A 67 7.51 18.21 15.23
N ASP A 68 6.91 19.41 15.15
CA ASP A 68 5.60 19.70 15.74
C ASP A 68 4.45 19.13 14.88
N THR A 69 3.31 18.83 15.51
CA THR A 69 2.14 18.26 14.81
C THR A 69 1.45 19.22 13.84
N ASP A 70 1.66 20.53 14.02
CA ASP A 70 1.14 21.61 13.19
C ASP A 70 2.16 22.15 12.17
N PHE A 71 3.31 21.48 12.05
CA PHE A 71 4.35 21.87 11.10
C PHE A 71 3.89 21.73 9.65
N CYS A 72 3.91 22.84 8.90
CA CYS A 72 3.63 22.83 7.47
C CYS A 72 4.45 23.91 6.74
N ILE A 73 4.75 23.65 5.46
CA ILE A 73 5.36 24.64 4.57
C ILE A 73 4.43 24.88 3.38
N PHE A 74 4.12 26.15 3.15
CA PHE A 74 3.30 26.63 2.04
C PHE A 74 4.15 27.40 1.04
N GLN A 75 3.93 27.23 -0.25
CA GLN A 75 4.62 27.93 -1.33
C GLN A 75 3.72 29.01 -1.92
N ILE A 76 4.27 30.22 -2.14
CA ILE A 76 3.54 31.29 -2.84
C ILE A 76 3.56 31.01 -4.35
N LYS A 77 2.44 30.57 -4.92
CA LYS A 77 2.35 30.16 -6.33
C LYS A 77 1.98 31.29 -7.28
N THR A 78 1.02 32.10 -6.87
CA THR A 78 0.46 33.16 -7.73
C THR A 78 0.17 34.40 -6.90
N ILE A 79 0.52 35.57 -7.42
CA ILE A 79 0.16 36.87 -6.84
C ILE A 79 -0.61 37.63 -7.90
N ASN A 80 -1.83 38.06 -7.56
CA ASN A 80 -2.66 38.85 -8.46
C ASN A 80 -2.90 40.25 -7.87
N GLU A 81 -1.98 41.16 -8.22
CA GLU A 81 -2.06 42.58 -7.85
C GLU A 81 -3.21 43.32 -8.55
N THR A 82 -3.74 42.77 -9.65
CA THR A 82 -4.83 43.39 -10.43
C THR A 82 -6.22 42.95 -10.00
N ALA A 83 -6.33 41.92 -9.17
CA ALA A 83 -7.60 41.52 -8.57
C ALA A 83 -8.09 42.60 -7.60
N ASN A 84 -9.42 42.72 -7.44
CA ASN A 84 -10.01 43.63 -6.47
C ASN A 84 -10.94 42.85 -5.53
N PRO A 85 -10.53 42.54 -4.29
CA PRO A 85 -9.22 42.89 -3.69
C PRO A 85 -8.04 42.05 -4.24
N PRO A 86 -6.78 42.53 -4.11
CA PRO A 86 -5.58 41.80 -4.51
C PRO A 86 -5.45 40.47 -3.77
N THR A 87 -4.93 39.43 -4.44
CA THR A 87 -4.90 38.06 -3.89
C THR A 87 -3.55 37.35 -4.01
N ILE A 88 -3.32 36.39 -3.12
CA ILE A 88 -2.17 35.49 -3.07
C ILE A 88 -2.70 34.06 -3.01
N ALA A 89 -2.22 33.23 -3.92
CA ALA A 89 -2.46 31.80 -3.89
C ALA A 89 -1.26 31.07 -3.26
N VAL A 90 -1.55 30.22 -2.28
CA VAL A 90 -0.56 29.37 -1.61
C VAL A 90 -0.89 27.91 -1.77
N SER A 91 0.12 27.08 -2.00
CA SER A 91 -0.05 25.62 -2.03
C SER A 91 0.73 24.96 -0.91
N ASP A 92 0.28 23.80 -0.43
CA ASP A 92 1.12 22.97 0.43
C ASP A 92 2.37 22.47 -0.33
N SER A 93 3.36 21.96 0.41
CA SER A 93 4.62 21.45 -0.16
C SER A 93 4.47 20.29 -1.15
N ASN A 94 3.29 19.65 -1.22
CA ASN A 94 2.98 18.59 -2.18
C ASN A 94 2.18 19.11 -3.40
N GLY A 95 1.77 20.37 -3.42
CA GLY A 95 0.95 20.97 -4.48
C GLY A 95 -0.47 20.39 -4.58
N ILE A 96 -0.97 19.74 -3.53
CA ILE A 96 -2.24 19.00 -3.52
C ILE A 96 -3.42 19.94 -3.25
N SER A 97 -3.22 20.99 -2.45
CA SER A 97 -4.25 21.98 -2.16
C SER A 97 -3.74 23.40 -2.39
N GLU A 98 -4.42 24.16 -3.25
CA GLU A 98 -4.19 25.59 -3.45
C GLU A 98 -5.28 26.38 -2.70
N GLN A 99 -4.88 27.34 -1.87
CA GLN A 99 -5.77 28.25 -1.15
C GLN A 99 -5.48 29.68 -1.59
N ILE A 100 -6.53 30.46 -1.82
CA ILE A 100 -6.43 31.85 -2.27
C ILE A 100 -6.85 32.75 -1.12
N PHE A 101 -6.01 33.74 -0.80
CA PHE A 101 -6.24 34.73 0.24
C PHE A 101 -6.19 36.12 -0.37
N THR A 102 -7.00 37.04 0.14
CA THR A 102 -6.73 38.48 -0.04
C THR A 102 -5.47 38.88 0.74
N TYR A 103 -4.85 40.03 0.45
CA TYR A 103 -3.67 40.48 1.21
C TYR A 103 -3.95 40.64 2.70
N GLN A 104 -5.12 41.19 3.05
CA GLN A 104 -5.54 41.32 4.44
C GLN A 104 -5.74 39.97 5.11
N GLU A 105 -6.47 39.05 4.46
CA GLU A 105 -6.66 37.69 5.00
C GLU A 105 -5.34 36.94 5.15
N PHE A 106 -4.40 37.10 4.20
CA PHE A 106 -3.09 36.48 4.29
C PHE A 106 -2.31 37.02 5.49
N PHE A 107 -2.30 38.32 5.71
CA PHE A 107 -1.65 38.95 6.86
C PHE A 107 -2.27 38.50 8.19
N ASP A 108 -3.59 38.51 8.30
CA ASP A 108 -4.30 38.07 9.51
C ASP A 108 -4.04 36.58 9.82
N ASN A 109 -4.01 35.74 8.78
CA ASN A 109 -3.61 34.34 8.92
C ASN A 109 -2.14 34.19 9.31
N PHE A 110 -1.24 35.01 8.77
CA PHE A 110 0.17 34.97 9.14
C PHE A 110 0.34 35.37 10.62
N GLU A 111 -0.25 36.48 11.05
CA GLU A 111 -0.12 36.97 12.42
C GLU A 111 -0.76 36.04 13.46
N SER A 112 -1.92 35.44 13.15
CA SER A 112 -2.64 34.56 14.08
C SER A 112 -1.93 33.22 14.35
N LYS A 113 -0.92 32.84 13.55
CA LYS A 113 -0.22 31.56 13.68
C LYS A 113 0.99 31.68 14.59
N LYS A 114 1.12 30.73 15.50
CA LYS A 114 2.28 30.60 16.38
C LYS A 114 3.50 30.17 15.55
N GLU A 115 4.60 30.92 15.66
CA GLU A 115 5.90 30.60 15.05
C GLU A 115 5.85 30.46 13.51
N VAL A 116 5.29 31.46 12.83
CA VAL A 116 5.32 31.58 11.37
C VAL A 116 6.57 32.32 10.88
N THR A 117 7.20 31.87 9.79
CA THR A 117 8.37 32.55 9.18
C THR A 117 8.40 32.44 7.66
N ARG A 118 8.94 33.46 6.99
CA ARG A 118 9.20 33.47 5.54
C ARG A 118 10.55 32.81 5.25
N LEU A 119 10.58 31.99 4.20
CA LEU A 119 11.73 31.23 3.69
C LEU A 119 11.86 31.43 2.17
N PRO A 120 13.05 31.20 1.56
CA PRO A 120 13.17 31.13 0.12
C PRO A 120 12.42 29.88 -0.39
N ASN A 121 11.85 29.93 -1.60
CA ASN A 121 11.31 28.75 -2.26
C ASN A 121 12.44 27.86 -2.81
N LEU A 122 12.47 26.58 -2.43
CA LEU A 122 13.54 25.64 -2.77
C LEU A 122 12.95 24.39 -3.42
N GLU A 123 13.20 24.19 -4.71
CA GLU A 123 12.64 23.07 -5.48
C GLU A 123 13.69 22.01 -5.78
N THR A 124 14.97 22.40 -5.84
CA THR A 124 16.09 21.51 -6.20
C THR A 124 17.19 21.45 -5.13
N PRO A 125 18.03 20.40 -5.13
CA PRO A 125 19.25 20.33 -4.31
C PRO A 125 20.19 21.53 -4.54
N GLU A 126 20.22 22.05 -5.77
CA GLU A 126 21.00 23.23 -6.14
C GLU A 126 20.45 24.52 -5.53
N ASP A 127 19.12 24.70 -5.52
CA ASP A 127 18.48 25.83 -4.85
C ASP A 127 18.79 25.80 -3.35
N PHE A 128 18.72 24.61 -2.75
CA PHE A 128 19.08 24.39 -1.36
C PHE A 128 20.55 24.76 -1.07
N LEU A 129 21.49 24.29 -1.89
CA LEU A 129 22.92 24.58 -1.74
C LEU A 129 23.20 26.09 -1.86
N LYS A 130 22.58 26.74 -2.84
CA LYS A 130 22.71 28.19 -3.02
C LYS A 130 22.15 28.95 -1.81
N ALA A 131 20.99 28.55 -1.31
CA ALA A 131 20.37 29.19 -0.14
C ALA A 131 21.24 29.07 1.12
N ILE A 132 21.86 27.91 1.39
CA ILE A 132 22.78 27.76 2.54
C ILE A 132 24.10 28.52 2.33
N GLN A 133 24.61 28.62 1.10
CA GLN A 133 25.80 29.40 0.79
C GLN A 133 25.58 30.91 0.95
N GLU A 134 24.39 31.41 0.63
CA GLU A 134 24.10 32.85 0.70
C GLU A 134 23.61 33.30 2.08
N HIS A 135 22.96 32.42 2.84
CA HIS A 135 22.14 32.85 3.99
C HIS A 135 22.34 32.06 5.29
N SER A 136 23.16 31.00 5.29
CA SER A 136 23.51 30.30 6.52
C SER A 136 24.37 31.19 7.43
N PRO A 137 24.17 31.16 8.76
CA PRO A 137 25.09 31.79 9.72
C PRO A 137 26.55 31.34 9.59
N LYS A 138 26.78 30.19 8.93
CA LYS A 138 28.10 29.62 8.66
C LYS A 138 28.34 29.41 7.15
N ALA A 139 27.86 30.33 6.31
CA ALA A 139 28.01 30.32 4.85
C ALA A 139 29.42 29.95 4.34
N LYS A 140 30.47 30.42 5.02
CA LYS A 140 31.87 30.12 4.67
C LYS A 140 32.20 28.61 4.65
N ASP A 141 31.53 27.80 5.47
CA ASP A 141 31.75 26.36 5.51
C ASP A 141 31.18 25.65 4.27
N PHE A 142 30.33 26.33 3.50
CA PHE A 142 29.64 25.80 2.31
C PHE A 142 30.16 26.38 0.99
N GLU A 143 31.03 27.39 1.01
CA GLU A 143 31.50 28.12 -0.17
C GLU A 143 32.13 27.23 -1.25
N LYS A 144 32.83 26.16 -0.83
CA LYS A 144 33.50 25.20 -1.71
C LYS A 144 32.70 23.91 -1.91
N ILE A 145 31.43 23.86 -1.52
CA ILE A 145 30.58 22.70 -1.74
C ILE A 145 29.88 22.87 -3.09
N ILE A 146 29.87 21.80 -3.88
CA ILE A 146 29.15 21.69 -5.14
C ILE A 146 28.14 20.53 -5.07
N PHE A 147 27.10 20.61 -5.88
CA PHE A 147 26.19 19.49 -6.11
C PHE A 147 26.56 18.80 -7.42
N ASN A 148 26.96 17.53 -7.35
CA ASN A 148 27.25 16.73 -8.54
C ASN A 148 25.96 16.10 -9.06
N LYS A 149 25.42 16.64 -10.15
CA LYS A 149 24.13 16.22 -10.72
C LYS A 149 24.12 14.76 -11.17
N ASP A 150 25.22 14.29 -11.76
CA ASP A 150 25.33 12.92 -12.29
C ASP A 150 25.27 11.87 -11.17
N ARG A 151 25.72 12.25 -9.97
CA ARG A 151 25.80 11.36 -8.80
C ARG A 151 24.77 11.67 -7.72
N GLY A 152 24.05 12.78 -7.82
CA GLY A 152 23.04 13.22 -6.86
C GLY A 152 23.57 13.49 -5.45
N ILE A 153 24.83 13.92 -5.31
CA ILE A 153 25.50 14.11 -4.02
C ILE A 153 26.13 15.50 -3.88
N PHE A 154 26.14 16.03 -2.65
CA PHE A 154 26.95 17.19 -2.28
C PHE A 154 28.39 16.77 -2.05
N MET A 155 29.36 17.52 -2.59
CA MET A 155 30.78 17.24 -2.39
C MET A 155 31.62 18.51 -2.37
N PRO A 156 32.79 18.49 -1.73
CA PRO A 156 33.77 19.56 -1.87
C PRO A 156 34.26 19.69 -3.32
N GLU A 157 34.52 20.91 -3.78
CA GLU A 157 34.97 21.21 -5.13
C GLU A 157 36.32 20.54 -5.47
N ASP A 158 37.21 20.40 -4.50
CA ASP A 158 38.50 19.69 -4.64
C ASP A 158 38.34 18.16 -4.79
N ARG A 159 37.12 17.63 -4.60
CA ARG A 159 36.74 16.23 -4.78
C ARG A 159 35.85 16.00 -6.00
N LYS A 160 35.65 16.99 -6.87
CA LYS A 160 34.75 16.90 -8.03
C LYS A 160 35.03 15.71 -8.96
N ASP A 161 36.31 15.34 -9.07
CA ASP A 161 36.80 14.26 -9.94
C ASP A 161 36.98 12.92 -9.17
N ASP A 162 36.78 12.91 -7.85
CA ASP A 162 36.89 11.71 -7.00
C ASP A 162 35.62 10.86 -7.13
N LYS A 163 35.65 9.91 -8.07
CA LYS A 163 34.55 8.96 -8.32
C LYS A 163 34.21 8.09 -7.10
N ASN A 164 35.11 7.97 -6.12
CA ASN A 164 34.94 7.13 -4.94
C ASN A 164 34.47 7.91 -3.70
N PHE A 165 34.41 9.24 -3.77
CA PHE A 165 33.93 10.05 -2.65
C PHE A 165 32.43 9.82 -2.41
N SER A 166 32.05 9.40 -1.20
CA SER A 166 30.66 9.02 -0.87
C SER A 166 29.68 10.20 -0.75
N GLY A 167 30.15 11.43 -0.92
CA GLY A 167 29.37 12.64 -0.70
C GLY A 167 29.35 13.06 0.77
N ILE A 168 28.94 14.31 1.00
CA ILE A 168 28.72 14.88 2.33
C ILE A 168 27.35 14.38 2.81
N LEU A 169 27.37 13.32 3.61
CA LEU A 169 26.15 12.70 4.14
C LEU A 169 25.70 13.30 5.47
N GLN A 170 26.58 14.01 6.19
CA GLN A 170 26.31 14.49 7.54
C GLN A 170 26.61 15.98 7.70
N PHE A 171 25.72 16.66 8.40
CA PHE A 171 25.84 18.06 8.77
C PHE A 171 25.63 18.18 10.28
N GLY A 172 26.62 18.71 11.01
CA GLY A 172 26.61 18.77 12.47
C GLY A 172 26.31 20.17 13.00
N GLY A 173 25.33 20.26 13.90
CA GLY A 173 25.17 21.38 14.84
C GLY A 173 25.97 21.16 16.13
N GLU A 174 25.71 21.95 17.17
CA GLU A 174 26.44 21.87 18.46
C GLU A 174 26.18 20.55 19.21
N LYS A 175 24.96 20.04 19.21
CA LYS A 175 24.56 18.81 19.92
C LYS A 175 23.82 17.80 19.05
N GLU A 176 23.44 18.20 17.84
CA GLU A 176 22.60 17.42 16.93
C GLU A 176 23.22 17.34 15.53
N THR A 177 22.80 16.35 14.75
CA THR A 177 23.26 16.08 13.39
C THR A 177 22.07 15.88 12.46
N ILE A 178 22.22 16.35 11.23
CA ILE A 178 21.37 16.02 10.09
C ILE A 178 22.14 15.04 9.22
N THR A 179 21.58 13.86 8.99
CA THR A 179 22.11 12.90 8.01
C THR A 179 21.19 12.90 6.79
N LEU A 180 21.73 13.21 5.61
CA LEU A 180 21.00 13.10 4.35
C LEU A 180 20.99 11.64 3.89
N HIS A 181 19.84 11.19 3.43
CA HIS A 181 19.68 9.92 2.72
C HIS A 181 19.78 10.17 1.22
N ALA A 182 20.13 9.15 0.44
CA ALA A 182 20.27 9.28 -1.01
C ALA A 182 18.98 9.86 -1.62
N ASN A 183 19.12 10.94 -2.41
CA ASN A 183 18.00 11.61 -3.05
C ASN A 183 17.24 10.63 -3.94
N ASP A 184 15.94 10.51 -3.73
CA ASP A 184 15.07 9.85 -4.67
C ASP A 184 14.65 10.84 -5.77
N ALA A 185 14.15 10.33 -6.90
CA ALA A 185 13.70 11.14 -8.02
C ALA A 185 12.42 11.97 -7.72
N SER A 186 11.99 12.05 -6.45
CA SER A 186 10.72 12.68 -6.05
C SER A 186 10.81 14.20 -5.85
N GLY A 187 11.99 14.79 -5.97
CA GLY A 187 12.20 16.23 -5.70
C GLY A 187 12.13 16.59 -4.22
N LEU A 188 11.97 15.61 -3.33
CA LEU A 188 11.93 15.77 -1.89
C LEU A 188 13.28 15.40 -1.26
N ALA A 189 13.66 16.12 -0.22
CA ALA A 189 14.81 15.77 0.61
C ALA A 189 14.43 14.69 1.62
N SER A 190 15.28 13.68 1.79
CA SER A 190 15.13 12.70 2.87
C SER A 190 16.29 12.81 3.84
N TRP A 191 15.98 12.98 5.14
CA TRP A 191 17.00 13.14 6.17
C TRP A 191 16.56 12.59 7.53
N SER A 192 17.53 12.32 8.40
CA SER A 192 17.29 11.95 9.79
C SER A 192 18.06 12.86 10.74
N MET A 193 17.51 13.05 11.94
CA MET A 193 18.13 13.79 13.04
C MET A 193 18.79 12.82 14.03
N GLY A 194 19.94 13.19 14.60
CA GLY A 194 20.61 12.42 15.67
C GLY A 194 21.38 13.31 16.64
N GLU A 195 21.75 12.79 17.82
CA GLU A 195 22.54 13.51 18.84
C GLU A 195 24.03 13.15 18.76
N TRP A 196 24.91 14.09 19.11
CA TRP A 196 26.34 13.84 19.32
C TRP A 196 26.59 13.30 20.74
N GLU A 197 27.22 12.13 20.88
CA GLU A 197 27.88 11.72 22.13
C GLU A 197 29.37 12.12 22.05
N GLU A 198 29.83 13.04 22.91
CA GLU A 198 31.26 13.25 23.12
C GLU A 198 31.86 11.98 23.75
N GLY A 199 32.73 11.29 23.02
CA GLY A 199 33.45 10.14 23.54
C GLY A 199 34.43 10.56 24.63
N THR A 200 34.38 9.90 25.80
CA THR A 200 35.39 10.03 26.84
C THR A 200 36.74 9.52 26.34
N LYS A 201 37.81 10.28 26.63
CA LYS A 201 39.20 9.86 26.39
C LYS A 201 39.46 8.54 27.11
N GLY A 202 39.85 7.50 26.37
CA GLY A 202 40.39 6.28 26.98
C GLY A 202 41.80 6.51 27.54
N ASP A 203 42.19 5.69 28.52
CA ASP A 203 43.40 5.75 29.35
C ASP A 203 44.76 5.71 28.60
N THR A 204 44.78 5.75 27.28
CA THR A 204 46.02 5.76 26.48
C THR A 204 46.41 7.16 25.97
N GLY A 205 45.73 8.22 26.39
CA GLY A 205 46.05 9.60 26.00
C GLY A 205 45.82 9.91 24.50
N LYS A 206 45.40 8.94 23.68
CA LYS A 206 44.98 9.18 22.30
C LYS A 206 43.55 9.71 22.27
N LYS A 207 43.37 10.91 21.72
CA LYS A 207 42.05 11.46 21.36
C LYS A 207 41.35 10.48 20.42
N ILE A 208 40.29 9.85 20.90
CA ILE A 208 39.36 9.10 20.04
C ILE A 208 38.73 10.15 19.11
N LYS A 209 38.91 9.99 17.78
CA LYS A 209 38.22 10.84 16.78
C LYS A 209 36.71 10.70 17.02
N ALA A 210 36.00 11.83 17.04
CA ALA A 210 34.58 11.94 17.33
C ALA A 210 33.78 10.79 16.70
N THR A 211 33.19 9.96 17.57
CA THR A 211 32.34 8.82 17.22
C THR A 211 31.12 9.28 16.43
N GLN A 212 30.74 8.52 15.39
CA GLN A 212 29.44 8.61 14.72
C GLN A 212 28.34 8.70 15.80
N GLY A 213 27.46 9.71 15.68
CA GLY A 213 26.31 9.86 16.57
C GLY A 213 25.54 8.55 16.67
N LYS A 214 25.31 8.07 17.90
CA LYS A 214 24.43 6.93 18.12
C LYS A 214 23.00 7.40 17.89
N TYR A 215 22.27 6.69 17.02
CA TYR A 215 20.83 6.84 16.96
C TYR A 215 20.23 6.44 18.31
N LYS A 216 19.53 7.37 18.98
CA LYS A 216 18.51 6.96 19.96
C LYS A 216 17.45 6.17 19.18
N ALA A 217 17.12 4.98 19.68
CA ALA A 217 16.02 4.19 19.13
C ALA A 217 14.75 5.06 19.08
N GLY A 218 14.24 5.33 17.87
CA GLY A 218 13.07 6.20 17.64
C GLY A 218 13.28 7.43 16.75
N ALA A 219 14.48 7.68 16.19
CA ALA A 219 14.70 8.80 15.27
C ALA A 219 13.86 8.62 13.97
N ARG A 220 12.80 9.41 13.83
CA ARG A 220 11.94 9.45 12.63
C ARG A 220 12.78 9.93 11.43
N GLY A 221 12.78 9.16 10.34
CA GLY A 221 13.22 9.66 9.04
C GLY A 221 12.21 10.68 8.52
N TYR A 222 12.68 11.84 8.10
CA TYR A 222 11.89 12.89 7.47
C TYR A 222 12.01 12.77 5.95
N LYS A 223 10.88 12.94 5.26
CA LYS A 223 10.83 13.10 3.81
C LYS A 223 9.92 14.28 3.50
N ALA A 224 10.50 15.41 3.09
CA ALA A 224 9.75 16.63 2.78
C ALA A 224 10.53 17.51 1.79
N GLY A 225 9.91 18.59 1.33
CA GLY A 225 10.55 19.52 0.38
C GLY A 225 11.83 20.14 0.93
N TRP A 226 12.69 20.62 0.04
CA TRP A 226 14.00 21.22 0.37
C TRP A 226 13.91 22.39 1.35
N ASN A 227 12.78 23.11 1.37
CA ASN A 227 12.49 24.15 2.37
C ASN A 227 12.50 23.63 3.81
N ALA A 228 11.95 22.43 4.05
CA ALA A 228 11.87 21.86 5.40
C ALA A 228 13.25 21.43 5.90
N LEU A 229 14.09 20.89 4.99
CA LEU A 229 15.48 20.62 5.29
C LEU A 229 16.25 21.91 5.58
N TYR A 230 16.04 22.96 4.79
CA TYR A 230 16.67 24.27 4.98
C TYR A 230 16.31 24.92 6.32
N ALA A 231 15.03 24.87 6.71
CA ALA A 231 14.58 25.31 8.02
C ALA A 231 15.31 24.58 9.17
N GLN A 232 15.52 23.27 9.02
CA GLN A 232 16.25 22.48 10.00
C GLN A 232 17.73 22.87 10.07
N PHE A 233 18.37 23.11 8.91
CA PHE A 233 19.76 23.58 8.84
C PHE A 233 19.97 24.92 9.58
N LEU A 234 19.05 25.86 9.40
CA LEU A 234 19.09 27.16 10.08
C LEU A 234 18.91 27.02 11.59
N THR A 235 17.98 26.16 12.02
CA THR A 235 17.73 25.89 13.45
C THR A 235 18.98 25.31 14.14
N LEU A 236 19.65 24.35 13.50
CA LEU A 236 20.82 23.68 14.09
C LEU A 236 22.14 24.41 13.91
N ARG A 237 22.19 25.45 13.06
CA ARG A 237 23.44 26.06 12.59
C ARG A 237 24.44 25.01 12.08
N ALA A 238 23.91 24.06 11.31
CA ALA A 238 24.62 22.85 10.90
C ALA A 238 25.79 23.17 9.95
N THR A 239 26.88 22.41 10.07
CA THR A 239 28.06 22.51 9.20
C THR A 239 28.39 21.18 8.56
N PRO A 240 28.91 21.15 7.32
CA PRO A 240 29.24 19.92 6.63
C PRO A 240 30.34 19.15 7.36
N LYS A 241 30.17 17.84 7.50
CA LYS A 241 31.20 16.93 8.01
C LYS A 241 31.84 16.21 6.83
N ILE A 242 32.96 16.76 6.38
CA ILE A 242 33.77 16.18 5.31
C ILE A 242 34.69 15.12 5.94
N SER A 243 34.67 13.90 5.40
CA SER A 243 35.53 12.81 5.88
C SER A 243 37.00 13.08 5.53
N ASP A 244 37.91 12.95 6.51
CA ASP A 244 39.38 13.17 6.36
C ASP A 244 40.10 12.09 5.51
N VAL A 245 39.47 11.51 4.49
CA VAL A 245 40.14 10.52 3.63
C VAL A 245 41.11 11.26 2.72
N PRO A 246 42.44 11.04 2.78
CA PRO A 246 43.38 11.77 1.94
C PRO A 246 43.11 11.50 0.44
N LEU A 247 43.26 12.53 -0.39
CA LEU A 247 43.28 12.38 -1.86
C LEU A 247 44.35 11.34 -2.20
N THR A 248 43.98 10.29 -2.93
CA THR A 248 44.94 9.34 -3.47
C THR A 248 45.87 10.12 -4.41
N ALA A 249 47.17 10.14 -4.11
CA ALA A 249 48.15 10.86 -4.91
C ALA A 249 48.15 10.32 -6.36
N PRO A 250 48.43 11.16 -7.37
CA PRO A 250 48.55 10.69 -8.75
C PRO A 250 49.70 9.67 -8.84
N GLU A 251 49.45 8.59 -9.58
CA GLU A 251 50.37 7.46 -9.78
C GLU A 251 51.81 7.95 -10.05
N GLN A 252 52.71 7.68 -9.10
CA GLN A 252 54.14 7.75 -9.36
C GLN A 252 54.53 6.53 -10.20
N LYS A 253 55.06 6.80 -11.38
CA LYS A 253 55.69 5.84 -12.29
C LYS A 253 56.81 5.05 -11.60
N ASP A 254 56.79 3.76 -11.88
CA ASP A 254 57.90 2.80 -11.93
C ASP A 254 58.99 2.89 -10.86
N ALA A 255 58.95 1.93 -9.94
CA ALA A 255 60.17 1.38 -9.35
C ALA A 255 60.18 -0.15 -9.56
N HIS A 256 61.08 -0.58 -10.43
CA HIS A 256 61.37 -1.97 -10.73
C HIS A 256 61.66 -2.78 -9.46
N MET A 257 61.03 -3.95 -9.32
CA MET A 257 61.53 -5.02 -8.46
C MET A 257 61.72 -6.30 -9.28
N HIS A 258 62.93 -6.84 -9.12
CA HIS A 258 63.48 -7.98 -9.85
C HIS A 258 62.67 -9.27 -9.69
N GLU A 259 62.55 -9.99 -10.80
CA GLU A 259 62.00 -11.33 -10.92
C GLU A 259 62.89 -12.37 -10.22
N HIS A 260 62.26 -13.30 -9.50
CA HIS A 260 62.77 -14.67 -9.42
C HIS A 260 61.66 -15.66 -9.75
N HIS A 261 61.80 -16.25 -10.93
CA HIS A 261 60.99 -17.35 -11.46
C HIS A 261 61.18 -18.64 -10.65
N GLY A 262 60.08 -19.33 -10.34
CA GLY A 262 60.19 -20.70 -9.83
C GLY A 262 58.92 -21.31 -9.25
N PHE A 263 57.76 -21.18 -9.90
CA PHE A 263 56.58 -21.99 -9.51
C PHE A 263 55.59 -22.27 -10.67
N PHE A 264 55.58 -21.42 -11.71
CA PHE A 264 54.63 -21.53 -12.83
C PHE A 264 54.90 -22.66 -13.85
N LYS A 265 56.05 -23.35 -13.77
CA LYS A 265 56.46 -24.33 -14.80
C LYS A 265 55.90 -25.74 -14.61
N HIS A 266 55.13 -26.00 -13.55
CA HIS A 266 54.59 -27.34 -13.27
C HIS A 266 53.07 -27.49 -13.44
N TYR A 267 52.34 -26.41 -13.73
CA TYR A 267 50.87 -26.48 -13.78
C TYR A 267 50.25 -26.37 -15.18
N MET A 268 51.06 -26.18 -16.23
CA MET A 268 50.57 -26.00 -17.61
C MET A 268 51.29 -26.93 -18.59
N GLY A 269 51.02 -28.23 -18.49
CA GLY A 269 51.36 -29.22 -19.52
C GLY A 269 50.28 -29.28 -20.62
N ASN A 270 50.67 -28.90 -21.83
CA ASN A 270 49.97 -28.84 -23.14
C ASN A 270 49.12 -30.09 -23.53
N PRO A 271 48.13 -29.99 -24.47
CA PRO A 271 48.30 -29.49 -25.86
C PRO A 271 47.17 -28.57 -26.39
N SER A 272 47.27 -27.79 -27.47
CA SER A 272 48.39 -27.25 -28.27
C SER A 272 47.97 -25.84 -28.73
N LEU A 273 48.85 -24.85 -28.55
CA LEU A 273 48.62 -23.42 -28.84
C LEU A 273 48.30 -23.09 -30.31
N HIS A 274 48.54 -24.00 -31.26
CA HIS A 274 48.51 -23.64 -32.67
C HIS A 274 47.10 -23.42 -33.24
N ASP A 275 46.07 -24.04 -32.65
CA ASP A 275 44.65 -23.83 -33.02
C ASP A 275 44.02 -22.63 -32.31
N MET A 276 44.55 -22.20 -31.17
CA MET A 276 44.09 -21.00 -30.47
C MET A 276 44.50 -19.70 -31.20
N PHE A 277 45.56 -19.71 -32.01
CA PHE A 277 46.14 -18.48 -32.54
C PHE A 277 45.39 -17.81 -33.70
N ASN A 278 44.42 -18.47 -34.34
CA ASN A 278 43.67 -17.87 -35.45
C ASN A 278 42.28 -17.32 -35.11
N ALA A 279 41.83 -17.42 -33.84
CA ALA A 279 40.55 -16.84 -33.38
C ALA A 279 40.70 -15.90 -32.15
N ALA A 280 41.93 -15.45 -31.83
CA ALA A 280 42.28 -14.88 -30.54
C ALA A 280 42.50 -13.36 -30.52
N LYS A 281 41.81 -12.57 -31.36
CA LYS A 281 41.86 -11.09 -31.23
C LYS A 281 40.63 -10.45 -30.59
N GLY A 282 39.47 -11.13 -30.61
CA GLY A 282 38.27 -10.70 -29.87
C GLY A 282 38.13 -11.37 -28.49
N ILE A 283 38.65 -12.59 -28.34
CA ILE A 283 38.54 -13.37 -27.10
C ILE A 283 39.61 -12.96 -26.09
N VAL A 284 40.81 -12.57 -26.52
CA VAL A 284 41.93 -12.25 -25.62
C VAL A 284 41.66 -11.00 -24.79
N ASP A 285 40.98 -9.97 -25.31
CA ASP A 285 40.69 -8.76 -24.53
C ASP A 285 39.53 -8.98 -23.54
N PHE A 286 38.52 -9.77 -23.91
CA PHE A 286 37.41 -10.14 -23.01
C PHE A 286 37.87 -11.12 -21.91
N VAL A 287 38.73 -12.08 -22.27
CA VAL A 287 39.31 -13.07 -21.35
C VAL A 287 40.43 -12.46 -20.51
N LYS A 288 41.25 -11.52 -21.00
CA LYS A 288 42.20 -10.78 -20.15
C LYS A 288 41.47 -9.95 -19.11
N HIS A 289 40.44 -9.20 -19.48
CA HIS A 289 39.74 -8.34 -18.51
C HIS A 289 38.97 -9.17 -17.46
N LYS A 290 38.39 -10.33 -17.84
CA LYS A 290 37.80 -11.29 -16.89
C LYS A 290 38.83 -12.08 -16.09
N LEU A 291 39.98 -12.45 -16.66
CA LEU A 291 41.07 -13.16 -15.95
C LEU A 291 41.89 -12.23 -15.05
N GLU A 292 42.07 -10.95 -15.39
CA GLU A 292 42.77 -9.97 -14.55
C GLU A 292 41.94 -9.63 -13.32
N HIS A 293 40.63 -9.46 -13.44
CA HIS A 293 39.74 -9.27 -12.29
C HIS A 293 39.42 -10.58 -11.55
N GLY A 294 39.20 -11.68 -12.27
CA GLY A 294 38.98 -13.01 -11.69
C GLY A 294 40.22 -13.52 -10.94
N SER A 295 41.43 -13.29 -11.48
CA SER A 295 42.67 -13.61 -10.79
C SER A 295 42.94 -12.69 -9.61
N LYS A 296 42.53 -11.41 -9.63
CA LYS A 296 42.56 -10.52 -8.45
C LYS A 296 41.65 -11.01 -7.33
N VAL A 297 40.43 -11.46 -7.63
CA VAL A 297 39.52 -12.04 -6.63
C VAL A 297 40.06 -13.37 -6.11
N HIS A 298 40.55 -14.25 -6.99
CA HIS A 298 41.17 -15.51 -6.57
C HIS A 298 42.47 -15.30 -5.78
N SER A 299 43.33 -14.36 -6.18
CA SER A 299 44.57 -14.03 -5.49
C SER A 299 44.29 -13.39 -4.14
N ALA A 300 43.28 -12.53 -4.04
CA ALA A 300 42.92 -11.88 -2.79
C ALA A 300 42.17 -12.84 -1.84
N ALA A 301 41.32 -13.75 -2.35
CA ALA A 301 40.73 -14.85 -1.57
C ALA A 301 41.79 -15.86 -1.10
N PHE A 302 42.76 -16.18 -1.96
CA PHE A 302 43.92 -17.01 -1.62
C PHE A 302 44.82 -16.33 -0.58
N GLN A 303 45.11 -15.03 -0.74
CA GLN A 303 45.84 -14.21 0.24
C GLN A 303 45.07 -14.11 1.57
N LEU A 304 43.74 -14.11 1.56
CA LEU A 304 42.91 -14.17 2.76
C LEU A 304 43.07 -15.50 3.49
N ALA A 305 43.00 -16.60 2.74
CA ALA A 305 43.15 -17.96 3.26
C ALA A 305 44.58 -18.19 3.80
N LEU A 306 45.60 -17.68 3.09
CA LEU A 306 46.99 -17.69 3.54
C LEU A 306 47.20 -16.80 4.77
N GLY A 307 46.66 -15.58 4.76
CA GLY A 307 46.82 -14.61 5.85
C GLY A 307 46.20 -15.08 7.17
N LYS A 308 45.07 -15.80 7.11
CA LYS A 308 44.47 -16.47 8.27
C LYS A 308 45.35 -17.61 8.80
N LYS A 309 46.05 -18.31 7.90
CA LYS A 309 46.96 -19.42 8.25
C LYS A 309 48.34 -18.93 8.71
N LEU A 310 48.73 -17.72 8.32
CA LEU A 310 50.02 -17.09 8.60
C LEU A 310 49.96 -16.01 9.70
N GLY A 311 48.79 -15.76 10.30
CA GLY A 311 48.64 -14.87 11.46
C GLY A 311 48.77 -13.38 11.14
N PHE A 312 48.31 -12.93 9.96
CA PHE A 312 48.29 -11.51 9.63
C PHE A 312 47.43 -10.72 10.62
N ASN A 313 47.86 -9.49 10.93
CA ASN A 313 47.14 -8.64 11.87
C ASN A 313 45.76 -8.22 11.33
N ASP A 314 44.87 -7.82 12.23
CA ASP A 314 43.48 -7.51 11.91
C ASP A 314 43.32 -6.37 10.88
N ALA A 315 44.28 -5.45 10.82
CA ALA A 315 44.27 -4.34 9.86
C ALA A 315 44.52 -4.83 8.42
N MET A 316 45.55 -5.65 8.20
CA MET A 316 45.83 -6.27 6.90
C MET A 316 44.74 -7.25 6.50
N MET A 317 44.22 -8.03 7.45
CA MET A 317 43.10 -8.92 7.19
C MET A 317 41.82 -8.17 6.83
N ARG A 318 41.62 -6.94 7.34
CA ARG A 318 40.50 -6.06 6.98
C ARG A 318 40.71 -5.43 5.61
N GLU A 319 41.92 -5.00 5.27
CA GLU A 319 42.26 -4.40 3.98
C GLU A 319 42.13 -5.39 2.81
N LEU A 320 42.67 -6.60 2.96
CA LEU A 320 42.52 -7.67 1.97
C LEU A 320 41.04 -8.04 1.78
N ARG A 321 40.25 -8.08 2.86
CA ARG A 321 38.79 -8.31 2.76
C ARG A 321 38.08 -7.17 2.03
N ASN A 322 38.39 -5.91 2.34
CA ASN A 322 37.78 -4.76 1.66
C ASN A 322 38.07 -4.77 0.15
N GLN A 323 39.28 -5.17 -0.26
CA GLN A 323 39.64 -5.33 -1.68
C GLN A 323 38.89 -6.47 -2.36
N VAL A 324 38.76 -7.63 -1.68
CA VAL A 324 37.94 -8.75 -2.17
C VAL A 324 36.48 -8.30 -2.31
N HIS A 325 35.93 -7.63 -1.30
CA HIS A 325 34.53 -7.17 -1.31
C HIS A 325 34.28 -6.13 -2.39
N GLY A 326 35.14 -5.12 -2.54
CA GLY A 326 35.00 -4.10 -3.59
C GLY A 326 35.03 -4.71 -4.99
N SER A 327 35.96 -5.63 -5.23
CA SER A 327 36.09 -6.32 -6.52
C SER A 327 34.91 -7.26 -6.80
N THR A 328 34.44 -7.98 -5.79
CA THR A 328 33.28 -8.90 -5.89
C THR A 328 32.00 -8.12 -6.16
N ARG A 329 31.83 -6.95 -5.52
CA ARG A 329 30.70 -6.05 -5.72
C ARG A 329 30.67 -5.47 -7.13
N GLU A 330 31.81 -4.99 -7.65
CA GLU A 330 31.88 -4.47 -9.02
C GLU A 330 31.52 -5.54 -10.06
N LEU A 331 32.03 -6.77 -9.90
CA LEU A 331 31.69 -7.90 -10.76
C LEU A 331 30.21 -8.29 -10.65
N MET A 332 29.67 -8.34 -9.43
CA MET A 332 28.25 -8.58 -9.19
C MET A 332 27.38 -7.52 -9.88
N GLU A 333 27.65 -6.23 -9.67
CA GLU A 333 26.88 -5.13 -10.25
C GLU A 333 26.94 -5.13 -11.79
N LYS A 334 28.12 -5.42 -12.36
CA LYS A 334 28.28 -5.60 -13.81
C LYS A 334 27.43 -6.76 -14.33
N MET A 335 27.46 -7.90 -13.65
CA MET A 335 26.69 -9.07 -14.07
C MET A 335 25.19 -8.87 -13.87
N VAL A 336 24.74 -8.19 -12.80
CA VAL A 336 23.33 -7.78 -12.64
C VAL A 336 22.91 -6.92 -13.82
N LYS A 337 23.74 -5.96 -14.24
CA LYS A 337 23.44 -5.13 -15.41
C LYS A 337 23.32 -5.97 -16.69
N GLU A 338 24.28 -6.87 -16.95
CA GLU A 338 24.25 -7.78 -18.09
C GLU A 338 22.96 -8.65 -18.08
N LEU A 339 22.70 -9.36 -16.99
CA LEU A 339 21.51 -10.22 -16.84
C LEU A 339 20.19 -9.44 -16.97
N THR A 340 20.11 -8.23 -16.41
CA THR A 340 18.89 -7.41 -16.49
C THR A 340 18.65 -6.79 -17.86
N THR A 341 19.67 -6.69 -18.72
CA THR A 341 19.52 -6.25 -20.11
C THR A 341 19.07 -7.37 -21.07
N LEU A 342 19.31 -8.63 -20.72
CA LEU A 342 18.88 -9.78 -21.52
C LEU A 342 17.34 -9.87 -21.61
N PRO A 343 16.78 -10.37 -22.74
CA PRO A 343 15.39 -10.79 -22.83
C PRO A 343 15.03 -11.81 -21.74
N ALA A 344 13.76 -11.88 -21.35
CA ALA A 344 13.31 -12.70 -20.21
C ALA A 344 13.71 -14.19 -20.33
N GLY A 345 13.49 -14.80 -21.51
CA GLY A 345 13.83 -16.22 -21.74
C GLY A 345 15.33 -16.50 -21.69
N GLU A 346 16.15 -15.62 -22.26
CA GLU A 346 17.61 -15.73 -22.23
C GLU A 346 18.15 -15.53 -20.82
N ARG A 347 17.64 -14.53 -20.09
CA ARG A 347 17.98 -14.30 -18.68
C ARG A 347 17.68 -15.53 -17.82
N GLN A 348 16.50 -16.10 -17.95
CA GLN A 348 16.11 -17.29 -17.18
C GLN A 348 17.00 -18.50 -17.51
N THR A 349 17.42 -18.64 -18.77
CA THR A 349 18.33 -19.70 -19.21
C THR A 349 19.72 -19.52 -18.61
N GLU A 350 20.27 -18.31 -18.65
CA GLU A 350 21.59 -18.00 -18.08
C GLU A 350 21.58 -18.17 -16.55
N VAL A 351 20.51 -17.72 -15.89
CA VAL A 351 20.34 -17.91 -14.44
C VAL A 351 20.23 -19.39 -14.08
N ARG A 352 19.52 -20.20 -14.86
CA ARG A 352 19.51 -21.67 -14.67
C ARG A 352 20.92 -22.24 -14.76
N HIS A 353 21.70 -21.82 -15.77
CA HIS A 353 23.07 -22.27 -15.94
C HIS A 353 23.96 -21.91 -14.73
N ILE A 354 23.83 -20.70 -14.17
CA ILE A 354 24.53 -20.27 -12.95
C ILE A 354 24.15 -21.16 -11.74
N LEU A 355 22.87 -21.50 -11.59
CA LEU A 355 22.40 -22.33 -10.48
C LEU A 355 22.85 -23.79 -10.60
N GLU A 356 22.80 -24.36 -11.80
CA GLU A 356 23.17 -25.75 -12.07
C GLU A 356 24.70 -25.96 -12.08
N ASN A 357 25.47 -24.92 -12.43
CA ASN A 357 26.92 -24.99 -12.42
C ASN A 357 27.48 -24.92 -10.99
N LYS A 358 28.00 -26.04 -10.50
CA LYS A 358 28.65 -26.14 -9.18
C LYS A 358 29.88 -25.24 -9.04
N GLY A 359 30.53 -24.88 -10.14
CA GLY A 359 31.70 -24.00 -10.19
C GLY A 359 31.39 -22.51 -10.22
N SER A 360 30.11 -22.11 -10.25
CA SER A 360 29.75 -20.69 -10.24
C SER A 360 30.22 -19.97 -8.98
N HIS A 361 30.70 -18.75 -9.17
CA HIS A 361 31.22 -17.91 -8.11
C HIS A 361 30.08 -17.26 -7.31
N ASP A 362 30.35 -16.89 -6.05
CA ASP A 362 29.36 -16.28 -5.16
C ASP A 362 28.72 -15.01 -5.76
N TYR A 363 29.51 -14.17 -6.45
CA TYR A 363 28.98 -12.96 -7.10
C TYR A 363 28.02 -13.26 -8.25
N GLU A 364 28.17 -14.40 -8.95
CA GLU A 364 27.29 -14.82 -10.03
C GLU A 364 25.94 -15.25 -9.46
N ILE A 365 25.97 -16.00 -8.35
CA ILE A 365 24.77 -16.43 -7.61
C ILE A 365 24.04 -15.21 -7.05
N GLN A 366 24.76 -14.27 -6.45
CA GLN A 366 24.19 -13.00 -5.94
C GLN A 366 23.60 -12.16 -7.08
N ALA A 367 24.29 -12.07 -8.22
CA ALA A 367 23.77 -11.35 -9.39
C ALA A 367 22.53 -12.02 -9.99
N ALA A 368 22.47 -13.35 -9.99
CA ALA A 368 21.28 -14.10 -10.39
C ALA A 368 20.09 -13.80 -9.46
N ILE A 369 20.29 -13.80 -8.14
CA ILE A 369 19.25 -13.42 -7.16
C ILE A 369 18.75 -11.99 -7.42
N LEU A 370 19.66 -11.01 -7.46
CA LEU A 370 19.32 -9.61 -7.62
C LEU A 370 18.62 -9.33 -8.95
N SER A 371 19.12 -9.89 -10.06
CA SER A 371 18.53 -9.68 -11.39
C SER A 371 17.12 -10.24 -11.52
N MET A 372 16.88 -11.45 -10.98
CA MET A 372 15.56 -12.09 -11.00
C MET A 372 14.57 -11.34 -10.13
N LEU A 373 14.95 -11.02 -8.89
CA LEU A 373 14.10 -10.22 -8.00
C LEU A 373 13.79 -8.85 -8.58
N LYS A 374 14.79 -8.15 -9.13
CA LYS A 374 14.63 -6.81 -9.72
C LYS A 374 13.72 -6.78 -10.93
N LYS A 375 13.74 -7.81 -11.77
CA LYS A 375 12.99 -7.82 -13.03
C LYS A 375 11.65 -8.53 -12.94
N HIS A 376 11.50 -9.49 -12.03
CA HIS A 376 10.31 -10.34 -11.97
C HIS A 376 9.59 -10.30 -10.62
N GLY A 377 10.23 -9.76 -9.57
CA GLY A 377 9.67 -9.78 -8.20
C GLY A 377 9.58 -11.19 -7.59
N THR A 378 10.24 -12.18 -8.19
CA THR A 378 10.34 -13.56 -7.71
C THR A 378 11.59 -14.24 -8.29
N LEU A 379 12.06 -15.29 -7.61
CA LEU A 379 13.20 -16.10 -8.06
C LEU A 379 12.85 -17.08 -9.18
N TYR A 380 11.59 -17.55 -9.26
CA TYR A 380 11.21 -18.66 -10.16
C TYR A 380 10.16 -18.30 -11.23
N PRO A 381 10.37 -17.28 -12.07
CA PRO A 381 9.48 -16.98 -13.18
C PRO A 381 9.78 -17.84 -14.42
N GLY A 382 8.75 -18.04 -15.24
CA GLY A 382 8.83 -18.66 -16.56
C GLY A 382 9.49 -20.04 -16.53
N SER A 383 10.59 -20.20 -17.28
CA SER A 383 11.27 -21.49 -17.40
C SER A 383 11.95 -21.95 -16.12
N LEU A 384 12.16 -21.07 -15.13
CA LEU A 384 12.69 -21.41 -13.82
C LEU A 384 11.63 -21.96 -12.87
N LYS A 385 10.33 -21.86 -13.22
CA LYS A 385 9.21 -22.33 -12.41
C LYS A 385 9.36 -23.77 -11.88
N PRO A 386 9.86 -24.76 -12.66
CA PRO A 386 10.04 -26.12 -12.16
C PRO A 386 11.06 -26.28 -11.02
N LEU A 387 11.91 -25.28 -10.78
CA LEU A 387 12.88 -25.27 -9.67
C LEU A 387 12.28 -24.68 -8.39
N GLU A 388 11.07 -24.13 -8.45
CA GLU A 388 10.44 -23.53 -7.27
C GLU A 388 10.17 -24.58 -6.19
N GLY A 389 10.53 -24.25 -4.95
CA GLY A 389 10.44 -25.18 -3.82
C GLY A 389 11.63 -26.13 -3.71
N SER A 390 12.57 -26.13 -4.66
CA SER A 390 13.83 -26.86 -4.52
C SER A 390 14.84 -26.13 -3.63
N PHE A 391 14.58 -24.86 -3.31
CA PHE A 391 15.50 -23.98 -2.57
C PHE A 391 16.88 -23.83 -3.23
N ALA A 392 16.95 -23.87 -4.56
CA ALA A 392 18.20 -23.89 -5.30
C ALA A 392 19.06 -22.64 -5.06
N TYR A 393 18.48 -21.45 -5.03
CA TYR A 393 19.23 -20.22 -4.79
C TYR A 393 19.87 -20.21 -3.39
N PHE A 394 19.15 -20.61 -2.36
CA PHE A 394 19.63 -20.71 -0.99
C PHE A 394 20.70 -21.79 -0.85
N GLU A 395 20.50 -22.97 -1.44
CA GLU A 395 21.50 -24.03 -1.39
C GLU A 395 22.80 -23.61 -2.08
N ARG A 396 22.69 -22.91 -3.22
CA ARG A 396 23.86 -22.38 -3.93
C ARG A 396 24.52 -21.24 -3.17
N LEU A 397 23.75 -20.32 -2.58
CA LEU A 397 24.27 -19.18 -1.82
C LEU A 397 24.90 -19.58 -0.48
N SER A 398 24.27 -20.50 0.25
CA SER A 398 24.73 -20.90 1.59
C SER A 398 25.75 -22.04 1.57
N GLY A 399 25.84 -22.77 0.46
CA GLY A 399 26.60 -24.02 0.37
C GLY A 399 26.03 -25.16 1.22
N THR A 400 24.86 -24.98 1.84
CA THR A 400 24.20 -25.96 2.68
C THR A 400 22.91 -26.44 2.05
N LYS A 401 22.62 -27.74 2.17
CA LYS A 401 21.33 -28.27 1.70
C LYS A 401 20.18 -27.70 2.51
N TYR A 402 19.06 -27.47 1.82
CA TYR A 402 17.80 -27.16 2.45
C TYR A 402 17.32 -28.37 3.25
N GLY A 403 16.79 -28.10 4.44
CA GLY A 403 16.17 -29.12 5.27
C GLY A 403 15.57 -28.50 6.54
N PRO A 404 14.50 -29.08 7.10
CA PRO A 404 13.83 -28.55 8.29
C PRO A 404 14.73 -28.53 9.54
N ASN A 405 15.83 -29.27 9.52
CA ASN A 405 16.83 -29.32 10.59
C ASN A 405 18.02 -28.38 10.35
N ASN A 406 18.08 -27.67 9.22
CA ASN A 406 19.13 -26.69 8.97
C ASN A 406 18.96 -25.50 9.95
N PRO A 407 19.99 -25.12 10.73
CA PRO A 407 19.88 -24.06 11.74
C PRO A 407 19.41 -22.71 11.18
N HIS A 408 19.82 -22.36 9.95
CA HIS A 408 19.39 -21.13 9.28
C HIS A 408 17.92 -21.19 8.90
N VAL A 409 17.45 -22.35 8.43
CA VAL A 409 16.04 -22.60 8.10
C VAL A 409 15.18 -22.56 9.35
N GLN A 410 15.58 -23.23 10.45
CA GLN A 410 14.82 -23.19 11.71
C GLN A 410 14.75 -21.80 12.34
N ARG A 411 15.81 -21.01 12.17
CA ARG A 411 15.82 -19.62 12.61
C ARG A 411 14.84 -18.79 11.79
N ALA A 412 14.96 -18.84 10.46
CA ALA A 412 14.08 -18.10 9.58
C ALA A 412 12.61 -18.54 9.72
N LEU A 413 12.33 -19.83 9.96
CA LEU A 413 10.99 -20.33 10.29
C LEU A 413 10.44 -19.75 11.59
N ARG A 414 11.28 -19.61 12.62
CA ARG A 414 10.90 -18.96 13.89
C ARG A 414 10.64 -17.47 13.70
N GLU A 415 11.50 -16.78 12.96
CA GLU A 415 11.36 -15.35 12.63
C GLU A 415 10.15 -15.09 11.72
N ALA A 416 9.75 -16.07 10.91
CA ALA A 416 8.53 -15.98 10.09
C ALA A 416 7.26 -16.01 10.93
N GLY A 417 7.25 -16.57 12.16
CA GLY A 417 6.14 -16.45 13.10
C GLY A 417 4.78 -16.97 12.60
N GLY A 418 4.77 -18.00 11.75
CA GLY A 418 3.55 -18.52 11.11
C GLY A 418 3.24 -17.90 9.75
N ASN A 419 4.00 -16.89 9.31
CA ASN A 419 3.95 -16.42 7.92
C ASN A 419 4.53 -17.46 6.96
N LEU A 420 4.09 -17.37 5.72
CA LEU A 420 4.47 -18.26 4.63
C LEU A 420 5.98 -18.23 4.36
N PHE A 421 6.62 -19.38 4.53
CA PHE A 421 8.07 -19.51 4.43
C PHE A 421 8.52 -19.63 2.97
N ARG A 422 9.12 -18.57 2.44
CA ARG A 422 9.66 -18.49 1.07
C ARG A 422 11.17 -18.50 1.05
N GLU A 423 11.74 -18.95 -0.06
CA GLU A 423 13.19 -18.91 -0.25
C GLU A 423 13.73 -17.48 -0.34
N GLU A 424 12.99 -16.54 -0.94
CA GLU A 424 13.36 -15.12 -0.93
C GLU A 424 13.57 -14.60 0.50
N PHE A 425 12.67 -14.96 1.41
CA PHE A 425 12.74 -14.61 2.84
C PHE A 425 13.91 -15.32 3.53
N LEU A 426 14.13 -16.62 3.23
CA LEU A 426 15.26 -17.37 3.75
C LEU A 426 16.60 -16.77 3.32
N ILE A 427 16.74 -16.37 2.05
CA ILE A 427 17.93 -15.70 1.53
C ILE A 427 18.15 -14.37 2.23
N GLN A 428 17.10 -13.55 2.38
CA GLN A 428 17.19 -12.27 3.08
C GLN A 428 17.67 -12.44 4.53
N ASN A 429 17.06 -13.36 5.28
CA ASN A 429 17.45 -13.64 6.67
C ASN A 429 18.84 -14.25 6.77
N TYR A 430 19.22 -15.14 5.84
CA TYR A 430 20.56 -15.70 5.77
C TYR A 430 21.60 -14.62 5.54
N LEU A 431 21.39 -13.75 4.55
CA LEU A 431 22.26 -12.61 4.24
C LEU A 431 22.35 -11.61 5.41
N GLN A 432 21.22 -11.34 6.08
CA GLN A 432 21.19 -10.50 7.27
C GLN A 432 21.97 -11.12 8.44
N PHE A 433 21.89 -12.45 8.60
CA PHE A 433 22.62 -13.18 9.63
C PHE A 433 24.13 -13.13 9.41
N ILE A 434 24.59 -13.51 8.22
CA ILE A 434 26.03 -13.55 7.88
C ILE A 434 26.64 -12.14 7.76
N GLY A 435 25.84 -11.14 7.37
CA GLY A 435 26.21 -9.72 7.46
C GLY A 435 26.31 -9.26 8.91
N GLY A 436 25.44 -9.75 9.79
CA GLY A 436 25.32 -9.47 11.22
C GLY A 436 26.62 -9.52 12.06
N LYS A 437 26.66 -8.78 13.19
CA LYS A 437 27.75 -8.86 14.21
C LYS A 437 28.01 -10.29 14.72
N ALA A 438 27.04 -11.19 14.63
CA ALA A 438 27.12 -12.59 15.06
C ALA A 438 27.54 -13.57 13.95
N GLY A 439 27.45 -13.19 12.67
CA GLY A 439 27.68 -14.08 11.52
C GLY A 439 29.06 -13.98 10.87
N GLY A 440 29.84 -12.96 11.22
CA GLY A 440 31.24 -12.81 10.82
C GLY A 440 31.43 -12.44 9.35
N TYR A 441 31.75 -11.17 9.09
CA TYR A 441 32.64 -10.63 8.03
C TYR A 441 32.71 -11.30 6.62
N GLN A 442 31.71 -12.05 6.15
CA GLN A 442 31.79 -12.87 4.92
C GLN A 442 31.04 -12.29 3.71
N VAL A 443 30.05 -11.43 3.92
CA VAL A 443 29.24 -10.81 2.84
C VAL A 443 29.05 -9.32 3.13
N ASP A 444 28.87 -8.51 2.07
CA ASP A 444 28.54 -7.08 2.23
C ASP A 444 27.33 -6.94 3.17
N TRP A 445 27.51 -6.19 4.25
CA TRP A 445 26.48 -5.95 5.27
C TRP A 445 25.17 -5.43 4.65
N ASN A 446 25.23 -4.75 3.50
CA ASN A 446 24.07 -4.19 2.81
C ASN A 446 23.46 -5.11 1.75
N LEU A 447 24.01 -6.29 1.47
CA LEU A 447 23.46 -7.13 0.38
C LEU A 447 22.01 -7.56 0.65
N TRP A 448 21.65 -7.82 1.92
CA TRP A 448 20.26 -8.15 2.27
C TRP A 448 19.29 -6.97 2.03
N THR A 449 19.73 -5.72 2.18
CA THR A 449 18.90 -4.54 1.86
C THR A 449 18.76 -4.37 0.36
N GLU A 450 19.82 -4.64 -0.42
CA GLU A 450 19.77 -4.62 -1.88
C GLU A 450 18.85 -5.72 -2.44
N VAL A 451 18.85 -6.91 -1.84
CA VAL A 451 17.91 -7.99 -2.16
C VAL A 451 16.47 -7.56 -1.89
N ASN A 452 16.18 -7.02 -0.70
CA ASN A 452 14.83 -6.57 -0.36
C ASN A 452 14.35 -5.43 -1.27
N ARG A 453 15.22 -4.45 -1.56
CA ARG A 453 14.92 -3.35 -2.49
C ARG A 453 14.63 -3.88 -3.89
N SER A 454 15.49 -4.76 -4.41
CA SER A 454 15.32 -5.36 -5.74
C SER A 454 14.00 -6.14 -5.83
N TRP A 455 13.65 -6.87 -4.76
CA TRP A 455 12.40 -7.61 -4.70
C TRP A 455 11.18 -6.69 -4.80
N LEU A 456 11.14 -5.63 -4.00
CA LEU A 456 10.04 -4.65 -4.02
C LEU A 456 9.96 -3.88 -5.35
N GLU A 457 11.12 -3.48 -5.91
CA GLU A 457 11.22 -2.86 -7.24
C GLU A 457 10.61 -3.77 -8.32
N GLY A 458 10.99 -5.05 -8.34
CA GLY A 458 10.48 -6.00 -9.31
C GLY A 458 8.99 -6.30 -9.14
N ILE A 459 8.49 -6.40 -7.90
CA ILE A 459 7.06 -6.55 -7.63
C ILE A 459 6.28 -5.37 -8.22
N SER A 460 6.71 -4.14 -7.96
CA SER A 460 6.05 -2.93 -8.45
C SER A 460 6.10 -2.83 -9.98
N SER A 461 7.29 -3.06 -10.55
CA SER A 461 7.51 -3.00 -12.00
C SER A 461 6.68 -4.03 -12.76
N GLU A 462 6.65 -5.28 -12.30
CA GLU A 462 5.86 -6.33 -12.96
C GLU A 462 4.37 -6.13 -12.78
N LYS A 463 3.92 -5.64 -11.63
CA LYS A 463 2.51 -5.27 -11.43
C LYS A 463 2.08 -4.24 -12.49
N LYS A 464 2.86 -3.17 -12.66
CA LYS A 464 2.58 -2.15 -13.67
C LYS A 464 2.63 -2.74 -15.10
N ALA A 465 3.61 -3.58 -15.40
CA ALA A 465 3.72 -4.24 -16.70
C ALA A 465 2.53 -5.17 -16.98
N GLY A 466 1.97 -5.81 -15.95
CA GLY A 466 0.75 -6.61 -16.05
C GLY A 466 -0.47 -5.77 -16.39
N GLU A 467 -0.65 -4.63 -15.72
CA GLU A 467 -1.70 -3.65 -16.04
C GLU A 467 -1.57 -3.18 -17.51
N GLU A 468 -0.38 -2.72 -17.92
CA GLU A 468 -0.12 -2.19 -19.27
C GLU A 468 -0.31 -3.23 -20.39
N ARG A 469 0.02 -4.51 -20.13
CA ARG A 469 -0.06 -5.58 -21.15
C ARG A 469 -1.41 -6.27 -21.22
N ALA A 470 -2.16 -6.29 -20.11
CA ALA A 470 -3.52 -6.82 -20.10
C ALA A 470 -4.55 -5.81 -20.64
N ALA A 471 -4.34 -4.52 -20.43
CA ALA A 471 -5.23 -3.46 -20.92
C ALA A 471 -5.58 -3.54 -22.43
N PRO A 472 -4.63 -3.75 -23.38
CA PRO A 472 -4.94 -3.80 -24.80
C PRO A 472 -5.65 -5.09 -25.25
N LEU A 473 -5.82 -6.09 -24.38
CA LEU A 473 -6.47 -7.35 -24.78
C LEU A 473 -7.97 -7.10 -25.04
N PRO A 474 -8.49 -7.52 -26.21
CA PRO A 474 -9.79 -7.06 -26.69
C PRO A 474 -10.98 -7.71 -25.98
N THR A 475 -10.77 -8.77 -25.20
CA THR A 475 -11.84 -9.57 -24.56
C THR A 475 -11.53 -9.86 -23.09
N LEU A 476 -12.58 -10.00 -22.28
CA LEU A 476 -12.47 -10.41 -20.87
C LEU A 476 -11.78 -11.77 -20.75
N ASP A 477 -12.15 -12.74 -21.59
CA ASP A 477 -11.49 -14.05 -21.63
C ASP A 477 -10.01 -13.96 -22.03
N GLY A 478 -9.65 -13.00 -22.87
CA GLY A 478 -8.25 -12.71 -23.21
C GLY A 478 -7.47 -12.20 -21.99
N GLN A 479 -8.05 -11.25 -21.24
CA GLN A 479 -7.46 -10.73 -20.00
C GLN A 479 -7.34 -11.81 -18.91
N LEU A 480 -8.39 -12.61 -18.71
CA LEU A 480 -8.37 -13.76 -17.80
C LEU A 480 -7.31 -14.79 -18.21
N GLY A 481 -7.24 -15.12 -19.51
CA GLY A 481 -6.22 -16.00 -20.06
C GLY A 481 -4.79 -15.50 -19.80
N TRP A 482 -4.57 -14.18 -19.88
CA TRP A 482 -3.30 -13.56 -19.50
C TRP A 482 -2.99 -13.76 -18.02
N VAL A 483 -3.94 -13.43 -17.13
CA VAL A 483 -3.78 -13.64 -15.68
C VAL A 483 -3.35 -15.07 -15.37
N TYR A 484 -4.04 -16.07 -15.96
CA TYR A 484 -3.72 -17.48 -15.72
C TYR A 484 -2.35 -17.88 -16.26
N ASN A 485 -1.98 -17.39 -17.45
CA ASN A 485 -0.66 -17.65 -18.02
C ASN A 485 0.45 -17.13 -17.08
N LYS A 486 0.27 -15.93 -16.53
CA LYS A 486 1.23 -15.33 -15.60
C LYS A 486 1.32 -16.07 -14.28
N PHE A 487 0.19 -16.47 -13.72
CA PHE A 487 0.17 -17.28 -12.50
C PHE A 487 0.77 -18.67 -12.69
N ALA A 488 0.47 -19.34 -13.81
CA ALA A 488 1.09 -20.62 -14.17
C ALA A 488 2.62 -20.50 -14.30
N GLY A 489 3.08 -19.42 -14.94
CA GLY A 489 4.49 -19.12 -15.11
C GLY A 489 5.20 -18.59 -13.86
N GLY A 490 4.53 -18.45 -12.71
CA GLY A 490 5.14 -17.86 -11.50
C GLY A 490 5.37 -16.35 -11.58
N GLU A 491 4.91 -15.67 -12.62
CA GLU A 491 4.98 -14.21 -12.78
C GLU A 491 3.85 -13.53 -11.97
N TYR A 492 3.81 -13.79 -10.66
CA TYR A 492 2.67 -13.47 -9.80
C TYR A 492 2.32 -11.98 -9.75
N SER A 493 3.33 -11.10 -9.66
CA SER A 493 3.14 -9.66 -9.67
C SER A 493 2.46 -9.18 -10.96
N ASN A 494 2.87 -9.75 -12.09
CA ASN A 494 2.29 -9.46 -13.41
C ASN A 494 0.83 -9.90 -13.48
N GLY A 495 0.54 -11.11 -13.01
CA GLY A 495 -0.84 -11.62 -12.94
C GLY A 495 -1.73 -10.75 -12.05
N ILE A 496 -1.25 -10.34 -10.86
CA ILE A 496 -1.99 -9.44 -9.96
C ILE A 496 -2.25 -8.07 -10.61
N GLY A 497 -1.28 -7.52 -11.33
CA GLY A 497 -1.49 -6.30 -12.11
C GLY A 497 -2.60 -6.45 -13.14
N ALA A 498 -2.58 -7.55 -13.90
CA ALA A 498 -3.59 -7.86 -14.90
C ALA A 498 -5.00 -8.07 -14.33
N MET A 499 -5.14 -8.48 -13.05
CA MET A 499 -6.45 -8.61 -12.40
C MET A 499 -7.24 -7.28 -12.39
N LYS A 500 -6.56 -6.14 -12.22
CA LYS A 500 -7.23 -4.85 -12.24
C LYS A 500 -7.88 -4.54 -13.58
N GLU A 501 -7.25 -4.96 -14.67
CA GLU A 501 -7.81 -4.75 -16.01
C GLU A 501 -9.02 -5.66 -16.27
N VAL A 502 -9.06 -6.86 -15.67
CA VAL A 502 -10.26 -7.72 -15.66
C VAL A 502 -11.42 -7.00 -14.97
N TRP A 503 -11.18 -6.41 -13.79
CA TRP A 503 -12.22 -5.69 -13.06
C TRP A 503 -12.68 -4.41 -13.77
N LYS A 504 -11.74 -3.60 -14.30
CA LYS A 504 -12.07 -2.40 -15.09
C LYS A 504 -12.87 -2.70 -16.35
N ARG A 505 -12.63 -3.86 -16.99
CA ARG A 505 -13.35 -4.28 -18.19
C ARG A 505 -14.82 -4.58 -17.90
N GLY A 506 -15.12 -5.02 -16.68
CA GLY A 506 -16.46 -5.45 -16.29
C GLY A 506 -16.86 -6.80 -16.88
N GLY A 507 -18.13 -7.13 -16.72
CA GLY A 507 -18.76 -8.35 -17.24
C GLY A 507 -19.44 -9.18 -16.16
N PRO A 508 -19.77 -10.45 -16.43
CA PRO A 508 -20.50 -11.26 -15.46
C PRO A 508 -19.76 -11.38 -14.12
N PRO A 509 -20.44 -11.20 -12.97
CA PRO A 509 -19.80 -11.19 -11.65
C PRO A 509 -18.92 -12.40 -11.34
N HIS A 510 -19.36 -13.60 -11.75
CA HIS A 510 -18.58 -14.83 -11.58
C HIS A 510 -17.26 -14.80 -12.36
N LYS A 511 -17.18 -14.13 -13.51
CA LYS A 511 -15.94 -13.96 -14.29
C LYS A 511 -14.98 -12.96 -13.65
N MET A 512 -15.51 -11.87 -13.09
CA MET A 512 -14.71 -10.88 -12.38
C MET A 512 -14.15 -11.41 -11.05
N HIS A 513 -14.86 -12.31 -10.38
CA HIS A 513 -14.39 -13.03 -9.18
C HIS A 513 -13.34 -14.11 -9.52
N GLU A 514 -13.32 -14.62 -10.75
CA GLU A 514 -12.52 -15.79 -11.17
C GLU A 514 -11.01 -15.66 -10.83
N PRO A 515 -10.33 -14.52 -11.04
CA PRO A 515 -8.92 -14.39 -10.67
C PRO A 515 -8.63 -14.56 -9.16
N ALA A 516 -9.53 -14.09 -8.29
CA ALA A 516 -9.36 -14.24 -6.84
C ALA A 516 -9.65 -15.68 -6.39
N ILE A 517 -10.68 -16.31 -6.97
CA ILE A 517 -10.97 -17.74 -6.78
C ILE A 517 -9.75 -18.57 -7.16
N TYR A 518 -9.13 -18.21 -8.27
CA TYR A 518 -7.96 -18.88 -8.74
C TYR A 518 -6.80 -18.79 -7.74
N LEU A 519 -6.50 -17.60 -7.21
CA LEU A 519 -5.47 -17.43 -6.17
C LEU A 519 -5.79 -18.24 -4.91
N ALA A 520 -7.05 -18.24 -4.47
CA ALA A 520 -7.51 -18.95 -3.30
C ALA A 520 -7.44 -20.47 -3.48
N LEU A 521 -7.87 -21.00 -4.63
CA LEU A 521 -7.93 -22.45 -4.87
C LEU A 521 -6.62 -23.05 -5.38
N SER A 522 -5.63 -22.26 -5.80
CA SER A 522 -4.34 -22.77 -6.29
C SER A 522 -3.24 -22.83 -5.23
N ASN A 523 -3.50 -22.30 -4.02
CA ASN A 523 -2.47 -22.00 -3.02
C ASN A 523 -1.36 -21.05 -3.52
N ILE A 524 -1.58 -20.30 -4.61
CA ILE A 524 -0.59 -19.31 -5.05
C ILE A 524 -0.46 -18.16 -4.04
N SER A 525 -1.53 -17.82 -3.33
CA SER A 525 -1.49 -16.86 -2.22
C SER A 525 -0.44 -17.21 -1.17
N THR A 526 -0.16 -18.50 -0.97
CA THR A 526 0.89 -18.97 -0.05
C THR A 526 2.31 -18.59 -0.50
N ARG A 527 2.43 -18.05 -1.71
CA ARG A 527 3.68 -17.70 -2.40
C ARG A 527 3.71 -16.23 -2.77
N LEU A 528 2.80 -15.40 -2.27
CA LEU A 528 2.82 -13.95 -2.50
C LEU A 528 3.64 -13.26 -1.42
N HIS A 529 4.28 -12.14 -1.78
CA HIS A 529 4.94 -11.26 -0.81
C HIS A 529 3.89 -10.46 -0.02
N GLY A 530 4.21 -10.05 1.21
CA GLY A 530 3.28 -9.30 2.08
C GLY A 530 2.67 -8.08 1.39
N SER A 531 3.49 -7.28 0.68
CA SER A 531 3.00 -6.13 -0.08
C SER A 531 2.03 -6.47 -1.23
N GLN A 532 2.11 -7.68 -1.78
CA GLN A 532 1.16 -8.15 -2.81
C GLN A 532 -0.17 -8.55 -2.16
N LEU A 533 -0.12 -9.21 -0.99
CA LEU A 533 -1.31 -9.52 -0.21
C LEU A 533 -1.99 -8.25 0.30
N ASP A 534 -1.22 -7.26 0.78
CA ASP A 534 -1.74 -5.96 1.20
C ASP A 534 -2.37 -5.20 0.03
N ALA A 535 -1.80 -5.31 -1.17
CA ALA A 535 -2.42 -4.72 -2.36
C ALA A 535 -3.77 -5.37 -2.67
N LEU A 536 -3.85 -6.71 -2.70
CA LEU A 536 -5.11 -7.45 -2.89
C LEU A 536 -6.12 -7.15 -1.77
N LYS A 537 -5.63 -6.92 -0.55
CA LYS A 537 -6.42 -6.45 0.58
C LYS A 537 -7.01 -5.07 0.33
N GLY A 538 -6.22 -4.16 -0.23
CA GLY A 538 -6.67 -2.84 -0.67
C GLY A 538 -7.78 -2.91 -1.72
N GLU A 539 -7.74 -3.89 -2.65
CA GLU A 539 -8.79 -4.06 -3.66
C GLU A 539 -10.15 -4.43 -3.03
N PHE A 540 -10.15 -5.24 -1.96
CA PHE A 540 -11.37 -5.55 -1.22
C PHE A 540 -11.86 -4.36 -0.38
N TYR A 541 -11.06 -3.87 0.58
CA TYR A 541 -11.53 -2.85 1.54
C TYR A 541 -11.62 -1.44 0.94
N GLY A 542 -10.72 -1.08 0.02
CA GLY A 542 -10.61 0.25 -0.58
C GLY A 542 -11.15 0.33 -2.01
N GLY A 543 -10.96 -0.73 -2.80
CA GLY A 543 -11.50 -0.83 -4.17
C GLY A 543 -12.99 -1.15 -4.22
N GLY A 544 -13.53 -1.77 -3.16
CA GLY A 544 -14.95 -2.09 -3.04
C GLY A 544 -15.36 -3.37 -3.77
N HIS A 545 -14.40 -4.20 -4.18
CA HIS A 545 -14.65 -5.48 -4.86
C HIS A 545 -15.18 -6.53 -3.85
N PRO A 546 -16.44 -6.97 -3.93
CA PRO A 546 -17.09 -7.78 -2.91
C PRO A 546 -16.77 -9.28 -3.07
N TYR A 547 -15.50 -9.63 -3.26
CA TYR A 547 -15.03 -10.98 -3.56
C TYR A 547 -14.39 -11.64 -2.33
N PRO A 548 -15.06 -12.54 -1.58
CA PRO A 548 -14.50 -13.18 -0.40
C PRO A 548 -13.22 -13.97 -0.65
N ALA A 549 -13.00 -14.43 -1.88
CA ALA A 549 -11.75 -15.08 -2.22
C ALA A 549 -10.53 -14.15 -2.08
N LEU A 550 -10.70 -12.82 -2.13
CA LEU A 550 -9.61 -11.86 -1.86
C LEU A 550 -9.26 -11.82 -0.37
N THR A 551 -10.27 -11.78 0.50
CA THR A 551 -10.09 -11.77 1.97
C THR A 551 -9.58 -13.10 2.51
N ALA A 552 -9.95 -14.21 1.86
CA ALA A 552 -9.42 -15.53 2.15
C ALA A 552 -7.88 -15.60 2.07
N LEU A 553 -7.25 -14.75 1.24
CA LEU A 553 -5.80 -14.83 0.98
C LEU A 553 -4.94 -14.29 2.13
N PHE A 554 -5.53 -13.58 3.10
CA PHE A 554 -4.75 -12.83 4.10
C PHE A 554 -4.18 -13.70 5.20
N THR A 555 -4.85 -14.79 5.56
CA THR A 555 -4.35 -15.72 6.58
C THR A 555 -4.52 -17.18 6.14
N PRO A 556 -3.64 -18.10 6.59
CA PRO A 556 -3.79 -19.51 6.32
C PRO A 556 -5.12 -20.09 6.80
N GLU A 557 -5.64 -19.63 7.96
CA GLU A 557 -6.93 -20.11 8.46
C GLU A 557 -8.07 -19.70 7.54
N LYS A 558 -8.14 -18.41 7.15
CA LYS A 558 -9.19 -17.92 6.24
C LYS A 558 -9.13 -18.62 4.88
N LEU A 559 -7.93 -18.88 4.37
CA LEU A 559 -7.73 -19.64 3.13
C LEU A 559 -8.27 -21.06 3.25
N ALA A 560 -7.93 -21.76 4.34
CA ALA A 560 -8.39 -23.11 4.60
C ALA A 560 -9.92 -23.16 4.74
N THR A 561 -10.52 -22.26 5.52
CA THR A 561 -11.97 -22.13 5.66
C THR A 561 -12.64 -21.91 4.31
N PHE A 562 -12.12 -20.99 3.48
CA PHE A 562 -12.67 -20.73 2.15
C PHE A 562 -12.66 -21.98 1.27
N GLN A 563 -11.52 -22.68 1.20
CA GLN A 563 -11.39 -23.90 0.40
C GLN A 563 -12.31 -25.02 0.88
N GLN A 564 -12.47 -25.19 2.20
CA GLN A 564 -13.40 -26.18 2.74
C GLN A 564 -14.85 -25.81 2.47
N THR A 565 -15.22 -24.53 2.54
CA THR A 565 -16.57 -24.08 2.14
C THR A 565 -16.85 -24.39 0.67
N VAL A 566 -15.92 -24.12 -0.26
CA VAL A 566 -16.10 -24.48 -1.68
C VAL A 566 -16.27 -26.00 -1.85
N LYS A 567 -15.51 -26.79 -1.10
CA LYS A 567 -15.64 -28.26 -1.09
C LYS A 567 -17.03 -28.69 -0.62
N ILE A 568 -17.48 -28.20 0.53
CA ILE A 568 -18.80 -28.51 1.12
C ILE A 568 -19.92 -28.15 0.14
N LEU A 569 -19.85 -26.98 -0.50
CA LEU A 569 -20.84 -26.57 -1.50
C LEU A 569 -20.79 -27.48 -2.75
N SER A 570 -19.61 -27.99 -3.10
CA SER A 570 -19.45 -28.92 -4.22
C SER A 570 -20.03 -30.31 -3.95
N GLU A 571 -20.18 -30.71 -2.68
CA GLU A 571 -20.70 -32.04 -2.32
C GLU A 571 -22.19 -32.22 -2.59
N GLY A 572 -22.95 -31.12 -2.69
CA GLY A 572 -24.37 -31.15 -3.06
C GLY A 572 -24.64 -31.61 -4.50
N ASN A 573 -23.61 -31.68 -5.36
CA ASN A 573 -23.72 -32.13 -6.74
C ASN A 573 -22.60 -33.12 -7.08
N SER A 574 -22.96 -34.32 -7.53
CA SER A 574 -21.97 -35.39 -7.77
C SER A 574 -20.92 -35.07 -8.83
N ASP A 575 -21.24 -34.26 -9.85
CA ASP A 575 -20.32 -33.87 -10.90
C ASP A 575 -19.46 -32.66 -10.48
N MET A 576 -20.03 -31.75 -9.70
CA MET A 576 -19.28 -30.66 -9.07
C MET A 576 -18.23 -31.21 -8.08
N LYS A 577 -18.62 -32.20 -7.25
CA LYS A 577 -17.71 -32.92 -6.35
C LYS A 577 -16.54 -33.56 -7.09
N LYS A 578 -16.81 -34.27 -8.20
CA LYS A 578 -15.75 -34.87 -9.04
C LYS A 578 -14.84 -33.81 -9.65
N ALA A 579 -15.39 -32.69 -10.09
CA ALA A 579 -14.60 -31.60 -10.67
C ALA A 579 -13.72 -30.89 -9.62
N TYR A 580 -14.25 -30.65 -8.41
CA TYR A 580 -13.47 -30.11 -7.29
C TYR A 580 -12.36 -31.08 -6.87
N LYS A 581 -12.63 -32.39 -6.87
CA LYS A 581 -11.62 -33.40 -6.55
C LYS A 581 -10.40 -33.35 -7.48
N LYS A 582 -10.60 -33.04 -8.77
CA LYS A 582 -9.49 -32.82 -9.72
C LYS A 582 -8.61 -31.63 -9.34
N ILE A 583 -9.17 -30.59 -8.70
CA ILE A 583 -8.38 -29.46 -8.17
C ILE A 583 -7.52 -29.96 -7.01
N GLU A 584 -8.11 -30.68 -6.05
CA GLU A 584 -7.36 -31.22 -4.90
C GLU A 584 -6.20 -32.12 -5.35
N ASP A 585 -6.45 -33.01 -6.32
CA ASP A 585 -5.44 -33.93 -6.83
C ASP A 585 -4.32 -33.17 -7.58
N ALA A 586 -4.69 -32.18 -8.42
CA ALA A 586 -3.72 -31.40 -9.19
C ALA A 586 -2.83 -30.49 -8.33
N ARG A 587 -3.33 -29.98 -7.19
CA ARG A 587 -2.55 -29.15 -6.25
C ARG A 587 -1.28 -29.82 -5.76
N SER A 588 -1.26 -31.15 -5.74
CA SER A 588 -0.13 -31.96 -5.28
C SER A 588 0.91 -32.25 -6.36
N GLU A 589 0.59 -32.01 -7.63
CA GLU A 589 1.42 -32.42 -8.77
C GLU A 589 2.08 -31.25 -9.49
N ASP A 590 1.28 -30.32 -10.00
CA ASP A 590 1.74 -29.29 -10.95
C ASP A 590 0.85 -28.05 -10.91
N VAL A 591 1.48 -26.87 -10.90
CA VAL A 591 0.76 -25.59 -10.88
C VAL A 591 -0.04 -25.43 -12.17
N GLY A 592 0.52 -25.78 -13.33
CA GLY A 592 -0.15 -25.75 -14.65
C GLY A 592 -1.45 -26.55 -14.68
N LYS A 593 -1.41 -27.81 -14.25
CA LYS A 593 -2.59 -28.67 -14.14
C LYS A 593 -3.61 -28.13 -13.13
N THR A 594 -3.13 -27.58 -12.02
CA THR A 594 -4.00 -26.94 -11.01
C THR A 594 -4.74 -25.76 -11.64
N VAL A 595 -4.06 -24.96 -12.47
CA VAL A 595 -4.65 -23.81 -13.17
C VAL A 595 -5.83 -24.26 -14.01
N GLU A 596 -5.58 -25.27 -14.83
CA GLU A 596 -6.55 -25.78 -15.80
C GLU A 596 -7.75 -26.43 -15.08
N ALA A 597 -7.51 -27.21 -14.03
CA ALA A 597 -8.56 -27.80 -13.22
C ALA A 597 -9.47 -26.73 -12.59
N ILE A 598 -8.90 -25.66 -12.03
CA ILE A 598 -9.67 -24.55 -11.44
C ILE A 598 -10.48 -23.82 -12.53
N ARG A 599 -9.87 -23.51 -13.67
CA ARG A 599 -10.56 -22.84 -14.78
C ARG A 599 -11.75 -23.65 -15.29
N ASN A 600 -11.57 -24.95 -15.48
CA ASN A 600 -12.63 -25.84 -15.94
C ASN A 600 -13.77 -25.95 -14.91
N PHE A 601 -13.42 -26.07 -13.63
CA PHE A 601 -14.39 -26.08 -12.53
C PHE A 601 -15.18 -24.77 -12.47
N TRP A 602 -14.49 -23.63 -12.46
CA TRP A 602 -15.15 -22.34 -12.32
C TRP A 602 -15.94 -21.92 -13.56
N SER A 603 -15.47 -22.28 -14.76
CA SER A 603 -16.26 -22.05 -15.97
C SER A 603 -17.57 -22.84 -15.99
N ALA A 604 -17.61 -24.02 -15.37
CA ALA A 604 -18.81 -24.86 -15.32
C ALA A 604 -19.76 -24.50 -14.17
N TYR A 605 -19.20 -24.25 -12.98
CA TYR A 605 -19.97 -24.11 -11.73
C TYR A 605 -19.87 -22.73 -11.09
N GLY A 606 -18.99 -21.85 -11.58
CA GLY A 606 -18.81 -20.49 -11.10
C GLY A 606 -20.09 -19.65 -11.09
N PRO A 607 -20.98 -19.69 -12.10
CA PRO A 607 -22.26 -18.96 -12.05
C PRO A 607 -23.16 -19.31 -10.85
N GLU A 608 -23.13 -20.58 -10.40
CA GLU A 608 -23.87 -21.06 -9.24
C GLU A 608 -23.10 -20.79 -7.94
N LEU A 609 -21.82 -21.15 -7.89
CA LEU A 609 -21.00 -21.02 -6.69
C LEU A 609 -20.70 -19.56 -6.34
N HIS A 610 -20.46 -18.70 -7.33
CA HIS A 610 -20.21 -17.28 -7.10
C HIS A 610 -21.34 -16.64 -6.30
N LYS A 611 -22.58 -17.01 -6.59
CA LYS A 611 -23.77 -16.52 -5.89
C LYS A 611 -23.75 -16.91 -4.41
N LYS A 612 -23.45 -18.17 -4.10
CA LYS A 612 -23.34 -18.68 -2.71
C LYS A 612 -22.07 -18.17 -2.00
N LEU A 613 -20.97 -17.98 -2.73
CA LEU A 613 -19.66 -17.60 -2.20
C LEU A 613 -19.43 -16.09 -2.16
N LEU A 614 -20.28 -15.29 -2.81
CA LEU A 614 -20.31 -13.85 -2.59
C LEU A 614 -20.46 -13.59 -1.08
N ILE A 615 -20.11 -12.39 -0.65
CA ILE A 615 -20.43 -11.91 0.70
C ILE A 615 -21.94 -12.01 0.84
N SER A 616 -22.43 -13.13 1.33
CA SER A 616 -23.83 -13.48 1.16
C SER A 616 -24.37 -13.93 2.49
N GLN A 617 -25.52 -13.37 2.81
CA GLN A 617 -26.49 -14.01 3.67
C GLN A 617 -27.17 -15.13 2.87
N ASP A 618 -26.37 -15.98 2.18
CA ASP A 618 -26.93 -17.11 1.44
C ASP A 618 -27.67 -18.01 2.45
N PRO A 619 -28.99 -18.21 2.29
CA PRO A 619 -29.79 -18.89 3.30
C PRO A 619 -29.35 -20.33 3.50
N GLU A 620 -28.83 -21.00 2.47
CA GLU A 620 -28.32 -22.37 2.60
C GLU A 620 -27.08 -22.38 3.50
N ILE A 621 -26.11 -21.49 3.26
CA ILE A 621 -24.88 -21.40 4.07
C ILE A 621 -25.21 -21.02 5.51
N LEU A 622 -26.04 -20.00 5.71
CA LEU A 622 -26.45 -19.54 7.04
C LEU A 622 -27.19 -20.62 7.83
N TYR A 623 -28.18 -21.27 7.19
CA TYR A 623 -28.93 -22.34 7.83
C TYR A 623 -28.03 -23.51 8.21
N ARG A 624 -27.11 -23.91 7.32
CA ARG A 624 -26.16 -24.99 7.62
C ARG A 624 -25.11 -24.59 8.67
N ALA A 625 -24.70 -23.32 8.74
CA ALA A 625 -23.84 -22.83 9.82
C ALA A 625 -24.51 -22.93 11.21
N GLU A 626 -25.84 -22.95 11.29
CA GLU A 626 -26.59 -23.08 12.55
C GLU A 626 -27.04 -24.54 12.81
N HIS A 627 -27.46 -25.25 11.75
CA HIS A 627 -28.24 -26.49 11.85
C HIS A 627 -27.65 -27.70 11.11
N ASP A 628 -26.47 -27.61 10.47
CA ASP A 628 -25.91 -28.77 9.76
C ASP A 628 -25.66 -29.95 10.71
N ALA A 629 -26.15 -31.12 10.32
CA ALA A 629 -26.08 -32.34 11.12
C ALA A 629 -24.64 -32.82 11.32
N ASN A 630 -23.72 -32.48 10.41
CA ASN A 630 -22.31 -32.76 10.56
C ASN A 630 -21.61 -31.61 11.33
N PRO A 631 -21.12 -31.85 12.57
CA PRO A 631 -20.48 -30.81 13.37
C PRO A 631 -19.28 -30.14 12.69
N GLU A 632 -18.48 -30.88 11.91
CA GLU A 632 -17.32 -30.33 11.21
C GLU A 632 -17.75 -29.40 10.07
N THR A 633 -18.80 -29.78 9.34
CA THR A 633 -19.37 -28.94 8.27
C THR A 633 -19.95 -27.66 8.86
N ARG A 634 -20.70 -27.79 9.96
CA ARG A 634 -21.25 -26.65 10.70
C ARG A 634 -20.13 -25.70 11.13
N GLU A 635 -19.08 -26.20 11.77
CA GLU A 635 -17.95 -25.38 12.24
C GLU A 635 -17.25 -24.61 11.11
N VAL A 636 -17.01 -25.26 9.97
CA VAL A 636 -16.42 -24.60 8.79
C VAL A 636 -17.31 -23.48 8.28
N LEU A 637 -18.63 -23.73 8.16
CA LEU A 637 -19.57 -22.74 7.65
C LEU A 637 -19.80 -21.60 8.66
N THR A 638 -19.84 -21.87 9.97
CA THR A 638 -19.84 -20.84 11.02
C THR A 638 -18.60 -19.96 10.91
N SER A 639 -17.42 -20.58 10.79
CA SER A 639 -16.15 -19.85 10.63
C SER A 639 -16.13 -19.02 9.35
N TYR A 640 -16.68 -19.54 8.25
CA TYR A 640 -16.83 -18.81 6.99
C TYR A 640 -17.68 -17.56 7.21
N VAL A 641 -18.88 -17.74 7.78
CA VAL A 641 -19.82 -16.66 8.12
C VAL A 641 -19.16 -15.59 8.99
N GLU A 642 -18.51 -15.98 10.10
CA GLU A 642 -17.89 -15.05 11.04
C GLU A 642 -16.71 -14.29 10.45
N ASN A 643 -15.83 -14.97 9.69
CA ASN A 643 -14.66 -14.37 9.07
C ASN A 643 -15.05 -13.24 8.11
N TYR A 644 -16.06 -13.47 7.28
CA TYR A 644 -16.46 -12.49 6.28
C TYR A 644 -17.43 -11.45 6.85
N LYS A 645 -18.19 -11.76 7.90
CA LYS A 645 -19.03 -10.76 8.59
C LYS A 645 -18.24 -9.51 8.96
N SER A 646 -17.14 -9.66 9.70
CA SER A 646 -16.32 -8.53 10.13
C SER A 646 -15.62 -7.83 8.95
N ASP A 647 -15.14 -8.57 7.96
CA ASP A 647 -14.45 -7.98 6.80
C ASP A 647 -15.37 -7.04 6.01
N THR A 648 -16.67 -7.35 5.99
CA THR A 648 -17.64 -6.64 5.16
C THR A 648 -18.19 -5.39 5.82
N GLU A 649 -18.32 -5.40 7.15
CA GLU A 649 -18.61 -4.18 7.94
C GLU A 649 -17.50 -3.14 7.77
N ASN A 650 -16.27 -3.59 7.53
CA ASN A 650 -15.10 -2.75 7.32
C ASN A 650 -14.87 -2.35 5.85
N MET A 651 -15.72 -2.78 4.91
CA MET A 651 -15.60 -2.41 3.50
C MET A 651 -16.04 -0.95 3.30
N GLY A 652 -15.08 -0.06 3.04
CA GLY A 652 -15.28 1.39 3.10
C GLY A 652 -16.02 1.98 1.90
N LYS A 653 -16.16 1.25 0.78
CA LYS A 653 -16.68 1.78 -0.48
C LYS A 653 -17.39 0.70 -1.32
N PHE A 654 -18.38 1.09 -2.11
CA PHE A 654 -18.88 0.30 -3.24
C PHE A 654 -18.16 0.69 -4.52
N ASN A 655 -17.97 -0.27 -5.42
CA ASN A 655 -17.45 0.01 -6.74
C ASN A 655 -18.61 0.32 -7.70
N ASP A 656 -18.66 1.56 -8.21
CA ASP A 656 -19.73 2.04 -9.08
C ASP A 656 -19.80 1.27 -10.41
N ASP A 657 -18.66 0.79 -10.92
CA ASP A 657 -18.59 -0.01 -12.15
C ASP A 657 -19.24 -1.39 -11.94
N GLU A 658 -19.06 -1.98 -10.76
CA GLU A 658 -19.66 -3.27 -10.41
C GLU A 658 -21.14 -3.17 -10.00
N LEU A 659 -21.60 -1.98 -9.59
CA LEU A 659 -23.02 -1.68 -9.39
C LEU A 659 -23.84 -1.74 -10.69
N GLY A 660 -23.20 -1.57 -11.86
CA GLY A 660 -23.85 -1.68 -13.17
C GLY A 660 -24.02 -3.11 -13.67
N GLU A 661 -23.15 -4.02 -13.23
CA GLU A 661 -23.04 -5.40 -13.72
C GLU A 661 -23.77 -6.43 -12.84
N GLY A 662 -24.54 -5.94 -11.85
CA GLY A 662 -25.34 -6.78 -10.96
C GLY A 662 -24.51 -7.65 -10.00
N VAL A 663 -23.26 -7.27 -9.72
CA VAL A 663 -22.40 -7.93 -8.71
C VAL A 663 -23.06 -7.89 -7.33
N TYR A 664 -23.75 -6.79 -7.04
CA TYR A 664 -24.52 -6.58 -5.81
C TYR A 664 -26.02 -6.90 -5.98
N ASP A 665 -26.47 -7.30 -7.18
CA ASP A 665 -27.88 -7.59 -7.50
C ASP A 665 -28.28 -9.04 -7.17
N TYR A 666 -27.35 -9.87 -6.68
CA TYR A 666 -27.78 -11.17 -6.18
C TYR A 666 -28.55 -10.93 -4.87
N GLY A 667 -29.83 -11.33 -4.87
CA GLY A 667 -30.77 -11.12 -3.76
C GLY A 667 -30.31 -11.71 -2.43
N HIS A 668 -29.20 -12.46 -2.37
CA HIS A 668 -28.56 -12.89 -1.13
C HIS A 668 -27.16 -12.29 -0.90
N SER A 669 -26.55 -11.61 -1.89
CA SER A 669 -25.25 -10.92 -1.79
C SER A 669 -25.33 -9.41 -1.55
N GLY A 670 -26.50 -8.78 -1.76
CA GLY A 670 -26.59 -7.32 -1.73
C GLY A 670 -26.42 -6.66 -0.36
N PHE A 671 -26.26 -7.40 0.74
CA PHE A 671 -26.44 -6.87 2.09
C PHE A 671 -25.38 -7.44 3.02
N THR A 672 -24.20 -6.83 2.95
CA THR A 672 -23.04 -7.04 3.82
C THR A 672 -23.42 -6.97 5.30
N TRP A 673 -23.90 -8.08 5.89
CA TRP A 673 -24.09 -8.37 7.32
C TRP A 673 -24.75 -7.32 8.24
N SER A 674 -25.19 -6.21 7.66
CA SER A 674 -25.70 -5.00 8.29
C SER A 674 -26.60 -4.30 7.29
N THR A 675 -27.80 -4.87 7.09
CA THR A 675 -28.93 -4.20 6.41
C THR A 675 -29.11 -2.76 6.92
N ASP A 676 -28.80 -2.50 8.20
CA ASP A 676 -28.77 -1.17 8.81
C ASP A 676 -27.75 -0.22 8.14
N ALA A 677 -26.49 -0.64 7.97
CA ALA A 677 -25.45 0.17 7.33
C ALA A 677 -25.78 0.48 5.86
N TYR A 678 -26.46 -0.44 5.18
CA TYR A 678 -26.82 -0.29 3.78
C TYR A 678 -28.04 0.62 3.59
N LEU A 679 -29.09 0.42 4.38
CA LEU A 679 -30.23 1.35 4.42
C LEU A 679 -29.77 2.75 4.82
N LYS A 680 -28.72 2.89 5.65
CA LYS A 680 -28.07 4.18 5.98
C LYS A 680 -27.40 4.90 4.80
N ARG A 681 -27.26 4.25 3.64
CA ARG A 681 -26.75 4.86 2.40
C ARG A 681 -27.86 5.32 1.45
N THR A 682 -29.11 4.89 1.63
CA THR A 682 -30.24 5.47 0.85
C THR A 682 -30.37 6.95 1.17
N LYS A 683 -30.50 7.83 0.17
CA LYS A 683 -30.87 9.22 0.44
C LYS A 683 -32.35 9.28 0.78
N VAL A 684 -32.70 10.14 1.73
CA VAL A 684 -34.10 10.45 2.05
C VAL A 684 -34.25 11.95 1.89
N ASP A 685 -35.12 12.37 0.97
CA ASP A 685 -35.44 13.77 0.76
C ASP A 685 -36.24 14.28 1.96
N ARG A 686 -35.62 15.14 2.78
CA ARG A 686 -36.22 15.60 4.06
C ARG A 686 -37.58 16.28 3.89
N GLY A 687 -37.87 16.89 2.73
CA GLY A 687 -39.15 17.53 2.46
C GLY A 687 -40.32 16.54 2.35
N PRO A 688 -40.40 15.74 1.27
CA PRO A 688 -41.44 14.71 1.11
C PRO A 688 -41.23 13.46 1.98
N GLY A 689 -40.01 13.25 2.51
CA GLY A 689 -39.59 12.02 3.17
C GLY A 689 -39.49 10.82 2.23
N THR A 690 -39.41 11.05 0.92
CA THR A 690 -39.26 9.99 -0.09
C THR A 690 -37.81 9.53 -0.14
N LEU A 691 -37.61 8.27 -0.54
CA LEU A 691 -36.29 7.85 -0.99
C LEU A 691 -35.84 8.76 -2.14
N GLY A 692 -34.58 9.19 -2.11
CA GLY A 692 -33.99 9.99 -3.16
C GLY A 692 -34.09 9.27 -4.49
N ASP A 693 -34.30 10.03 -5.56
CA ASP A 693 -34.49 9.49 -6.90
C ASP A 693 -33.16 9.12 -7.60
N ASP A 694 -32.03 9.20 -6.89
CA ASP A 694 -30.72 8.85 -7.43
C ASP A 694 -30.57 7.34 -7.65
N ASP A 695 -29.79 6.97 -8.67
CA ASP A 695 -29.59 5.58 -9.07
C ASP A 695 -29.03 4.71 -7.95
N GLY A 696 -28.20 5.28 -7.06
CA GLY A 696 -27.68 4.60 -5.89
C GLY A 696 -28.80 4.20 -4.93
N THR A 697 -29.65 5.15 -4.54
CA THR A 697 -30.80 4.90 -3.66
C THR A 697 -31.80 3.90 -4.27
N LYS A 698 -32.12 4.00 -5.56
CA LYS A 698 -33.01 3.06 -6.26
C LYS A 698 -32.47 1.63 -6.25
N LYS A 699 -31.18 1.45 -6.55
CA LYS A 699 -30.52 0.14 -6.53
C LYS A 699 -30.46 -0.45 -5.13
N ILE A 700 -30.07 0.36 -4.15
CA ILE A 700 -30.02 -0.02 -2.72
C ILE A 700 -31.40 -0.52 -2.25
N TRP A 701 -32.46 0.21 -2.60
CA TRP A 701 -33.83 -0.16 -2.24
C TRP A 701 -34.31 -1.43 -2.95
N LYS A 702 -34.06 -1.54 -4.27
CA LYS A 702 -34.41 -2.71 -5.07
C LYS A 702 -33.77 -3.97 -4.50
N GLY A 703 -32.46 -3.94 -4.22
CA GLY A 703 -31.78 -5.08 -3.64
C GLY A 703 -32.36 -5.44 -2.26
N TYR A 704 -32.72 -4.46 -1.42
CA TYR A 704 -33.27 -4.73 -0.08
C TYR A 704 -34.58 -5.52 -0.20
N LEU A 705 -35.44 -5.15 -1.14
CA LEU A 705 -36.66 -5.89 -1.45
C LEU A 705 -36.38 -7.28 -2.03
N GLU A 706 -35.37 -7.41 -2.90
CA GLU A 706 -34.94 -8.70 -3.43
C GLU A 706 -34.44 -9.62 -2.33
N SER A 707 -33.73 -9.10 -1.32
CA SER A 707 -33.30 -9.87 -0.15
C SER A 707 -34.39 -10.28 0.80
N LEU A 708 -35.40 -9.43 1.00
CA LEU A 708 -36.61 -9.85 1.66
C LEU A 708 -37.24 -11.02 0.90
N ASP A 709 -37.56 -10.84 -0.39
CA ASP A 709 -38.13 -11.87 -1.27
C ASP A 709 -37.34 -13.20 -1.26
N ALA A 710 -36.02 -13.11 -1.12
CA ALA A 710 -35.13 -14.25 -1.06
C ALA A 710 -35.29 -15.10 0.22
N ILE A 711 -35.68 -14.49 1.36
CA ILE A 711 -35.98 -15.22 2.61
C ILE A 711 -37.19 -16.14 2.39
N LYS A 712 -38.23 -15.64 1.73
CA LYS A 712 -39.44 -16.41 1.40
C LYS A 712 -39.18 -17.52 0.38
N GLY A 713 -38.35 -17.25 -0.63
CA GLY A 713 -37.99 -18.20 -1.69
C GLY A 713 -36.86 -19.17 -1.34
N ALA A 714 -36.26 -19.08 -0.15
CA ALA A 714 -35.11 -19.87 0.23
C ALA A 714 -35.42 -21.37 0.31
N SER A 715 -34.72 -22.16 -0.52
CA SER A 715 -34.71 -23.62 -0.44
C SER A 715 -33.68 -24.05 0.61
N LEU A 716 -34.15 -24.44 1.79
CA LEU A 716 -33.30 -24.86 2.91
C LEU A 716 -33.20 -26.40 2.96
N PRO A 717 -32.00 -26.96 3.21
CA PRO A 717 -31.81 -28.40 3.34
C PRO A 717 -32.50 -28.96 4.60
N GLY A 718 -32.68 -30.28 4.67
CA GLY A 718 -33.34 -30.97 5.79
C GLY A 718 -34.87 -31.07 5.64
N ASP A 719 -35.52 -31.73 6.60
CA ASP A 719 -36.97 -32.03 6.56
C ASP A 719 -37.79 -31.32 7.67
N ASP A 720 -37.15 -30.64 8.62
CA ASP A 720 -37.85 -29.95 9.72
C ASP A 720 -38.37 -28.58 9.29
N GLU A 721 -39.63 -28.53 8.85
CA GLU A 721 -40.27 -27.28 8.43
C GLU A 721 -40.42 -26.25 9.55
N LYS A 722 -40.52 -26.65 10.82
CA LYS A 722 -40.61 -25.69 11.93
C LYS A 722 -39.27 -24.98 12.14
N GLU A 723 -38.17 -25.73 12.06
CA GLU A 723 -36.83 -25.16 12.16
C GLU A 723 -36.55 -24.20 11.00
N LYS A 724 -36.93 -24.59 9.78
CA LYS A 724 -36.81 -23.73 8.58
C LYS A 724 -37.66 -22.46 8.69
N GLU A 725 -38.89 -22.58 9.20
CA GLU A 725 -39.78 -21.43 9.41
C GLU A 725 -39.20 -20.48 10.46
N GLU A 726 -38.69 -21.01 11.58
CA GLU A 726 -38.05 -20.20 12.61
C GLU A 726 -36.80 -19.51 12.07
N PHE A 727 -35.97 -20.20 11.29
CA PHE A 727 -34.82 -19.60 10.62
C PHE A 727 -35.23 -18.45 9.69
N ARG A 728 -36.25 -18.66 8.84
CA ARG A 728 -36.79 -17.61 7.96
C ARG A 728 -37.31 -16.42 8.76
N TYR A 729 -37.97 -16.66 9.89
CA TYR A 729 -38.43 -15.60 10.80
C TYR A 729 -37.25 -14.80 11.37
N GLN A 730 -36.20 -15.45 11.86
CA GLN A 730 -35.03 -14.74 12.39
C GLN A 730 -34.38 -13.85 11.33
N ARG A 731 -34.21 -14.36 10.10
CA ARG A 731 -33.70 -13.56 8.98
C ARG A 731 -34.64 -12.39 8.63
N PHE A 732 -35.95 -12.63 8.57
CA PHE A 732 -36.92 -11.55 8.35
C PHE A 732 -36.83 -10.49 9.44
N LYS A 733 -36.77 -10.90 10.71
CA LYS A 733 -36.70 -10.03 11.89
C LYS A 733 -35.47 -9.13 11.86
N GLU A 734 -34.32 -9.61 11.38
CA GLU A 734 -33.11 -8.81 11.19
C GLU A 734 -33.32 -7.67 10.19
N HIS A 735 -33.86 -7.98 9.01
CA HIS A 735 -34.15 -7.00 7.96
C HIS A 735 -35.22 -6.00 8.41
N HIS A 736 -36.28 -6.51 9.04
CA HIS A 736 -37.36 -5.72 9.60
C HIS A 736 -36.89 -4.76 10.70
N LYS A 737 -36.03 -5.23 11.62
CA LYS A 737 -35.44 -4.40 12.68
C LYS A 737 -34.54 -3.32 12.10
N ALA A 738 -33.71 -3.67 11.12
CA ALA A 738 -32.81 -2.74 10.45
C ALA A 738 -33.58 -1.62 9.74
N PHE A 739 -34.69 -1.95 9.07
CA PHE A 739 -35.55 -0.96 8.43
C PHE A 739 -36.13 0.05 9.42
N TYR A 740 -36.77 -0.40 10.49
CA TYR A 740 -37.32 0.54 11.47
C TYR A 740 -36.25 1.36 12.18
N LYS A 741 -35.11 0.74 12.52
CA LYS A 741 -33.97 1.45 13.08
C LYS A 741 -33.52 2.60 12.16
N ASN A 742 -33.42 2.32 10.86
CA ASN A 742 -33.03 3.32 9.87
C ASN A 742 -34.03 4.46 9.77
N ILE A 743 -35.33 4.15 9.78
CA ILE A 743 -36.36 5.18 9.75
C ILE A 743 -36.24 6.06 11.00
N PHE A 744 -36.29 5.47 12.20
CA PHE A 744 -36.22 6.23 13.47
C PHE A 744 -34.98 7.12 13.55
N ASP A 745 -33.83 6.67 13.04
CA ASP A 745 -32.58 7.44 13.05
C ASP A 745 -32.59 8.64 12.09
N ARG A 746 -33.41 8.61 11.04
CA ARG A 746 -33.40 9.62 9.95
C ARG A 746 -34.57 10.57 9.98
N SER A 747 -35.65 10.16 10.63
CA SER A 747 -36.92 10.88 10.69
C SER A 747 -37.07 11.74 11.93
N GLY A 748 -35.96 12.17 12.54
CA GLY A 748 -35.95 12.93 13.79
C GLY A 748 -37.04 14.02 13.86
N ALA A 749 -37.63 14.23 15.05
CA ALA A 749 -38.75 15.13 15.36
C ALA A 749 -40.08 14.96 14.57
N ASP A 750 -40.06 14.56 13.29
CA ASP A 750 -41.26 14.43 12.43
C ASP A 750 -42.17 13.23 12.81
N TRP A 751 -41.67 12.26 13.58
CA TRP A 751 -42.47 11.20 14.19
C TRP A 751 -43.19 11.65 15.47
N ALA A 752 -42.72 12.74 16.09
CA ALA A 752 -43.19 13.16 17.40
C ALA A 752 -44.53 13.92 17.33
N ASP A 753 -44.84 14.56 16.19
CA ASP A 753 -46.09 15.30 16.02
C ASP A 753 -47.29 14.37 15.79
N GLU A 754 -47.96 14.05 16.89
CA GLU A 754 -49.22 13.32 16.96
C GLU A 754 -50.38 14.05 16.24
N ASP A 755 -50.20 15.34 15.94
CA ASP A 755 -51.32 16.25 15.66
C ASP A 755 -51.64 16.50 14.17
N LYS A 756 -51.19 15.63 13.24
CA LYS A 756 -51.99 15.11 12.08
C LYS A 756 -51.26 14.57 10.84
N ASN A 757 -49.94 14.65 10.67
CA ASN A 757 -49.35 14.37 9.34
C ASN A 757 -48.22 13.34 9.24
N GLY A 758 -47.51 12.97 10.31
CA GLY A 758 -46.33 12.07 10.23
C GLY A 758 -46.62 10.65 9.71
N ILE A 759 -47.43 9.87 10.45
CA ILE A 759 -47.79 8.49 10.08
C ILE A 759 -48.50 8.43 8.72
N LYS A 760 -49.41 9.39 8.44
CA LYS A 760 -50.10 9.48 7.15
C LYS A 760 -49.17 9.85 5.99
N LYS A 761 -48.12 10.65 6.25
CA LYS A 761 -47.10 10.99 5.25
C LYS A 761 -46.23 9.78 4.95
N ILE A 762 -45.83 9.01 5.97
CA ILE A 762 -45.05 7.77 5.82
C ILE A 762 -45.86 6.69 5.10
N ALA A 763 -47.12 6.49 5.48
CA ALA A 763 -48.02 5.53 4.80
C ALA A 763 -48.20 5.81 3.30
N LYS A 764 -48.01 7.06 2.87
CA LYS A 764 -48.11 7.50 1.48
C LYS A 764 -46.76 7.48 0.74
N GLN A 765 -45.66 7.17 1.41
CA GLN A 765 -44.34 7.10 0.77
C GLN A 765 -44.21 5.80 -0.02
N THR A 766 -43.63 5.90 -1.23
CA THR A 766 -43.49 4.78 -2.18
C THR A 766 -42.86 3.55 -1.54
N TYR A 767 -41.77 3.73 -0.79
CA TYR A 767 -41.06 2.62 -0.15
C TYR A 767 -41.90 1.94 0.95
N MET A 768 -42.69 2.70 1.71
CA MET A 768 -43.57 2.12 2.73
C MET A 768 -44.74 1.39 2.08
N ILE A 769 -45.27 1.90 0.97
CA ILE A 769 -46.28 1.19 0.17
C ILE A 769 -45.74 -0.16 -0.31
N ASP A 770 -44.51 -0.19 -0.84
CA ASP A 770 -43.85 -1.42 -1.28
C ASP A 770 -43.65 -2.45 -0.17
N LEU A 771 -43.41 -1.98 1.06
CA LEU A 771 -43.26 -2.83 2.24
C LEU A 771 -44.59 -3.27 2.85
N MET A 772 -45.61 -2.43 2.86
CA MET A 772 -46.97 -2.82 3.28
C MET A 772 -47.54 -3.90 2.34
N LYS A 773 -47.24 -3.82 1.03
CA LYS A 773 -47.53 -4.91 0.07
C LYS A 773 -46.85 -6.23 0.44
N ARG A 774 -45.76 -6.17 1.21
CA ARG A 774 -45.00 -7.31 1.75
C ARG A 774 -45.32 -7.59 3.21
N GLY A 775 -46.42 -7.07 3.75
CA GLY A 775 -46.87 -7.39 5.11
C GLY A 775 -46.20 -6.62 6.24
N PHE A 776 -45.34 -5.63 5.97
CA PHE A 776 -44.83 -4.74 7.01
C PHE A 776 -45.92 -3.78 7.46
N ARG A 777 -46.14 -3.62 8.76
CA ARG A 777 -47.02 -2.57 9.29
C ARG A 777 -46.26 -1.27 9.53
N ILE A 778 -46.96 -0.19 9.86
CA ILE A 778 -46.32 1.00 10.41
C ILE A 778 -46.24 0.77 11.93
N PRO A 779 -45.06 0.90 12.56
CA PRO A 779 -44.91 0.59 13.97
C PRO A 779 -45.77 1.55 14.80
N PRO A 780 -46.51 1.06 15.80
CA PRO A 780 -47.44 1.88 16.58
C PRO A 780 -46.73 2.77 17.61
N TRP A 781 -45.40 2.70 17.71
CA TRP A 781 -44.58 3.42 18.69
C TRP A 781 -43.62 4.42 18.04
N LYS A 782 -43.24 5.42 18.85
CA LYS A 782 -42.35 6.52 18.46
C LYS A 782 -40.90 6.33 18.91
N ASP A 783 -40.66 5.42 19.87
CA ASP A 783 -39.35 5.26 20.51
C ASP A 783 -38.56 4.10 19.93
N LYS A 784 -37.33 4.38 19.52
CA LYS A 784 -36.36 3.38 19.03
C LYS A 784 -36.11 2.26 20.05
N ASP A 785 -36.17 2.56 21.34
CA ASP A 785 -35.96 1.60 22.44
C ASP A 785 -37.02 0.47 22.46
N LYS A 786 -38.15 0.65 21.77
CA LYS A 786 -39.16 -0.42 21.62
C LYS A 786 -38.68 -1.58 20.76
N LEU A 787 -37.68 -1.37 19.88
CA LEU A 787 -37.08 -2.43 19.05
C LEU A 787 -36.32 -3.49 19.85
N GLU A 788 -36.09 -3.26 21.15
CA GLU A 788 -35.44 -4.19 22.08
C GLU A 788 -36.44 -4.84 23.07
N LYS A 789 -37.75 -4.59 22.93
CA LYS A 789 -38.78 -5.09 23.85
C LYS A 789 -39.56 -6.26 23.24
N ALA A 790 -40.15 -7.10 24.10
CA ALA A 790 -41.00 -8.22 23.69
C ALA A 790 -42.19 -7.81 22.79
N GLU A 791 -42.69 -6.57 22.94
CA GLU A 791 -43.72 -6.00 22.08
C GLU A 791 -43.31 -5.95 20.60
N TYR A 792 -42.03 -5.71 20.31
CA TYR A 792 -41.50 -5.71 18.95
C TYR A 792 -41.52 -7.12 18.35
N ASP A 793 -41.13 -8.13 19.12
CA ASP A 793 -41.07 -9.52 18.66
C ASP A 793 -42.45 -10.04 18.25
N HIS A 794 -43.51 -9.66 18.98
CA HIS A 794 -44.88 -9.99 18.60
C HIS A 794 -45.25 -9.40 17.23
N ILE A 795 -44.97 -8.12 17.00
CA ILE A 795 -45.28 -7.44 15.73
C ILE A 795 -44.45 -7.96 14.58
N ALA A 796 -43.15 -8.19 14.80
CA ALA A 796 -42.29 -8.79 13.78
C ALA A 796 -42.80 -10.19 13.36
N ARG A 797 -43.33 -10.98 14.31
CA ARG A 797 -43.91 -12.30 14.02
C ARG A 797 -45.19 -12.21 13.20
N GLU A 798 -46.11 -11.32 13.56
CA GLU A 798 -47.35 -11.12 12.80
C GLU A 798 -47.08 -10.58 11.37
N ASP A 799 -46.10 -9.67 11.23
CA ASP A 799 -45.68 -9.17 9.92
C ASP A 799 -45.00 -10.26 9.09
N PHE A 800 -44.20 -11.12 9.72
CA PHE A 800 -43.61 -12.30 9.08
C PHE A 800 -44.68 -13.28 8.56
N GLU A 801 -45.68 -13.61 9.38
CA GLU A 801 -46.78 -14.49 8.97
C GLU A 801 -47.55 -13.88 7.78
N THR A 802 -47.80 -12.57 7.81
CA THR A 802 -48.44 -11.84 6.71
C THR A 802 -47.57 -11.87 5.45
N TYR A 803 -46.27 -11.63 5.61
CA TYR A 803 -45.28 -11.66 4.53
C TYR A 803 -45.20 -13.04 3.86
N MET A 804 -45.16 -14.12 4.65
CA MET A 804 -45.12 -15.49 4.14
C MET A 804 -46.42 -15.86 3.40
N ASN A 805 -47.58 -15.41 3.91
CA ASN A 805 -48.90 -15.73 3.34
C ASN A 805 -49.33 -14.80 2.18
N GLY A 806 -48.71 -13.63 2.00
CA GLY A 806 -49.08 -12.69 0.95
C GLY A 806 -48.75 -13.18 -0.47
N GLU A 807 -49.73 -13.16 -1.38
CA GLU A 807 -49.48 -13.38 -2.81
C GLU A 807 -48.68 -12.22 -3.41
N LYS A 808 -47.70 -12.54 -4.27
CA LYS A 808 -46.89 -11.57 -5.01
C LYS A 808 -47.77 -10.92 -6.09
N LYS A 809 -48.60 -9.93 -5.75
CA LYS A 809 -49.38 -9.19 -6.75
C LYS A 809 -48.42 -8.50 -7.70
N THR A 810 -48.44 -8.91 -8.97
CA THR A 810 -47.58 -8.33 -10.00
C THR A 810 -48.13 -6.97 -10.42
N ALA A 811 -47.28 -6.14 -11.03
CA ALA A 811 -47.72 -4.86 -11.63
C ALA A 811 -48.80 -5.06 -12.73
N GLN A 812 -48.93 -6.28 -13.28
CA GLN A 812 -49.96 -6.67 -14.22
C GLN A 812 -51.32 -6.86 -13.51
N ASP A 813 -51.32 -7.51 -12.35
CA ASP A 813 -52.53 -7.72 -11.53
C ASP A 813 -53.09 -6.39 -10.99
N GLU A 814 -52.22 -5.44 -10.66
CA GLU A 814 -52.64 -4.07 -10.29
C GLU A 814 -53.23 -3.30 -11.47
N LYS A 815 -52.71 -3.48 -12.70
CA LYS A 815 -53.30 -2.88 -13.91
C LYS A 815 -54.68 -3.46 -14.21
N GLU A 816 -54.89 -4.77 -14.04
CA GLU A 816 -56.19 -5.40 -14.23
C GLU A 816 -57.20 -4.97 -13.15
N THR A 817 -56.75 -4.85 -11.90
CA THR A 817 -57.63 -4.39 -10.80
C THR A 817 -58.05 -2.93 -11.01
N VAL A 818 -57.13 -2.05 -11.43
CA VAL A 818 -57.44 -0.65 -11.77
C VAL A 818 -58.31 -0.56 -13.02
N ALA A 819 -58.06 -1.37 -14.05
CA ALA A 819 -58.91 -1.42 -15.24
C ALA A 819 -60.34 -1.88 -14.91
N THR A 820 -60.49 -2.84 -13.99
CA THR A 820 -61.79 -3.34 -13.53
C THR A 820 -62.52 -2.27 -12.72
N SER A 821 -61.85 -1.60 -11.77
CA SER A 821 -62.46 -0.50 -11.00
C SER A 821 -62.82 0.73 -11.85
N ILE A 822 -62.02 1.07 -12.88
CA ILE A 822 -62.38 2.15 -13.82
C ILE A 822 -63.58 1.73 -14.67
N SER A 823 -63.65 0.48 -15.11
CA SER A 823 -64.78 -0.04 -15.88
C SER A 823 -66.07 -0.05 -15.06
N GLU A 824 -66.02 -0.38 -13.77
CA GLU A 824 -67.15 -0.31 -12.85
C GLU A 824 -67.58 1.12 -12.51
N LEU A 825 -66.64 2.07 -12.47
CA LEU A 825 -66.93 3.50 -12.28
C LEU A 825 -67.53 4.15 -13.53
N LEU A 826 -67.17 3.68 -14.74
CA LEU A 826 -67.76 4.15 -16.00
C LEU A 826 -69.11 3.48 -16.32
N ALA A 827 -69.41 2.35 -15.68
CA ALA A 827 -70.69 1.65 -15.78
C ALA A 827 -71.75 2.17 -14.80
N LYS A 828 -71.36 3.01 -13.84
CA LYS A 828 -72.25 3.80 -12.97
C LYS A 828 -72.45 5.19 -13.54
#